data_AF-A0A353H0A5-F1
#
_entry.id   AF-A0A353H0A5-F1
#
_cell.length_a   1.000
_cell.length_b   1.000
_cell.length_c   1.000
_cell.angle_alpha   90.00
_cell.angle_beta   90.00
_cell.angle_gamma   90.00
#
_symmetry.space_group_name_H-M   'P 1'
#
loop_
_entity.id
_entity.type
_entity.pdbx_description
1 polymer ?
#
loop_
_entity_poly.entity_id
_entity_poly.type
_entity_poly.pdbx_seq_one_letter_code
_entity_poly.pdbx_strand_id
1 'polypeptide(L)'
;MAVIVEPESKNNTHHVSLSDGERTIGLILSDSKGQANPLGIARAPVQRTAMKTTSGNQKYSDFEPPYTPIAQDDWSGGRGELDFDRDVTRFYDSTRINSMFGKLFLAPQESYATGYRKAAANLPGSVTWSALIPGSRNYLAARFVLPPGGGFTANKISLWVRRRGTPKASLTVELRAHGVNAPGAILQSATITTSDIPDIISEFYRVTIPPQALTESTNYWIVVYSALGESDHHWQVAVNNAPGNSMESSDATNWIASAVDLYYRITDAGAGYSQKFFQYQYSLYCLMQTNGAPKLYMNGDRGCADSNAGNLTRLMDATKNWTANQWAGAIVQLIGGAGSNEVVNWRKIVSNTATELVVDVPWLLTQNTTTNYVIKGENTFTEVTGHGLTAPVTSVLIVNNICYFGQGDSINLRRMRWYNNAGVSTYEYADDGTNKATHLVTVRDITNGLEIWRSNNIDGSGLKSVSKAPVVDWGTNLVFAAPTNTTFKDDGGNITNIVEYGESTSKQLWIMREGPIYTVTSGKIDEIPLSELRTVASSTNGRAATIHNVYLLFNLGSGMERYYSRNLEDIGPNRFEGMTPEKQGVVSAIIGYPGAYFIGYDGGAANYSTVLANNNSGIPGAGWHEYYKSPMKGDRILDLNFQTTPGSSPDRLWVAVGDDIVYLPFPSDTLDPTKDANMRWTHEGVIISGYMYAGLYNIYKFSYSITLFAERMAKDGQFVEIDYQTDDETTWHNIPDPFETSPISEQKLKKEYGVNGRRFRYRIRMQTNDNSKTPIIKSVVVDTISRVDVKYSYAMAYRLEDNDVNLAGEKDTISAEEKQAILDEWATRVTPLVMRCHKRQFDQKTIYIDPQPLTPDAEFSERYTSRLTAVEV
;
A
#
# COMPACT_ATOMS: atom_id res chain seq x y z
N MET A 1 -27.00 4.97 -69.34
CA MET A 1 -28.23 5.52 -68.73
C MET A 1 -27.93 5.83 -67.26
N ALA A 2 -28.41 6.94 -66.69
CA ALA A 2 -28.08 7.28 -65.30
C ALA A 2 -29.04 6.53 -64.34
N VAL A 3 -28.50 5.64 -63.50
CA VAL A 3 -29.27 4.97 -62.45
C VAL A 3 -29.58 5.98 -61.35
N ILE A 4 -30.86 6.33 -61.19
CA ILE A 4 -31.35 7.27 -60.16
C ILE A 4 -32.22 6.49 -59.18
N VAL A 5 -31.77 6.44 -57.92
CA VAL A 5 -32.48 5.83 -56.78
C VAL A 5 -32.26 6.70 -55.55
N GLU A 6 -33.31 7.39 -55.11
CA GLU A 6 -33.28 8.23 -53.91
C GLU A 6 -34.58 8.12 -53.10
N PRO A 7 -34.51 8.21 -51.76
CA PRO A 7 -35.71 8.31 -50.93
C PRO A 7 -36.31 9.69 -51.14
N GLU A 8 -37.56 9.74 -51.66
CA GLU A 8 -38.35 10.96 -51.97
C GLU A 8 -38.31 11.44 -53.44
N SER A 9 -37.49 10.84 -54.31
CA SER A 9 -37.61 11.09 -55.76
C SER A 9 -38.87 10.43 -56.33
N LYS A 10 -39.69 11.21 -57.05
CA LYS A 10 -40.90 10.71 -57.74
C LYS A 10 -40.58 9.88 -58.99
N ASN A 11 -39.35 10.00 -59.51
CA ASN A 11 -38.92 9.41 -60.77
C ASN A 11 -37.71 8.48 -60.53
N ASN A 12 -37.85 7.53 -59.62
CA ASN A 12 -36.82 6.50 -59.42
C ASN A 12 -36.81 5.52 -60.59
N THR A 13 -35.62 5.26 -61.13
CA THR A 13 -35.43 4.30 -62.25
C THR A 13 -35.47 2.85 -61.76
N HIS A 14 -35.00 2.59 -60.54
CA HIS A 14 -34.89 1.27 -59.93
C HIS A 14 -35.30 1.31 -58.45
N HIS A 15 -35.55 0.15 -57.85
CA HIS A 15 -35.92 0.06 -56.43
C HIS A 15 -34.70 0.21 -55.51
N VAL A 16 -33.55 -0.35 -55.91
CA VAL A 16 -32.26 -0.31 -55.21
C VAL A 16 -31.16 -0.09 -56.25
N SER A 17 -30.09 0.63 -55.91
CA SER A 17 -28.87 0.65 -56.72
C SER A 17 -27.63 0.35 -55.88
N LEU A 18 -26.67 -0.33 -56.49
CA LEU A 18 -25.38 -0.68 -55.91
C LEU A 18 -24.27 -0.02 -56.73
N SER A 19 -23.30 0.59 -56.05
CA SER A 19 -22.16 1.23 -56.72
C SER A 19 -20.86 0.98 -55.97
N ASP A 20 -19.79 0.64 -56.70
CA ASP A 20 -18.41 0.57 -56.18
C ASP A 20 -17.65 1.92 -56.33
N GLY A 21 -18.31 2.96 -56.86
CA GLY A 21 -17.73 4.27 -57.17
C GLY A 21 -17.33 4.45 -58.64
N GLU A 22 -17.19 3.37 -59.41
CA GLU A 22 -16.87 3.39 -60.86
C GLU A 22 -18.02 2.82 -61.70
N ARG A 23 -18.61 1.71 -61.26
CA ARG A 23 -19.73 0.99 -61.89
C ARG A 23 -20.96 1.06 -60.97
N THR A 24 -22.13 1.34 -61.54
CA THR A 24 -23.40 1.42 -60.81
C THR A 24 -24.46 0.54 -61.47
N ILE A 25 -25.05 -0.37 -60.69
CA ILE A 25 -26.11 -1.28 -61.13
C ILE A 25 -27.42 -0.92 -60.42
N GLY A 26 -28.51 -0.80 -61.19
CA GLY A 26 -29.87 -0.70 -60.68
C GLY A 26 -30.53 -2.08 -60.62
N LEU A 27 -31.22 -2.37 -59.51
CA LEU A 27 -31.95 -3.61 -59.28
C LEU A 27 -33.45 -3.32 -59.07
N ILE A 28 -34.29 -4.08 -59.77
CA ILE A 28 -35.74 -4.08 -59.57
C ILE A 28 -36.09 -5.20 -58.61
N LEU A 29 -36.57 -4.83 -57.43
CA LEU A 29 -37.09 -5.80 -56.46
C LEU A 29 -38.34 -6.52 -57.00
N SER A 30 -38.43 -7.83 -56.82
CA SER A 30 -39.49 -8.67 -57.38
C SER A 30 -40.13 -9.64 -56.37
N ASP A 31 -41.34 -10.13 -56.66
CA ASP A 31 -41.98 -11.24 -55.97
C ASP A 31 -41.56 -12.62 -56.55
N SER A 32 -42.12 -13.72 -56.01
CA SER A 32 -41.83 -15.09 -56.47
C SER A 32 -42.33 -15.42 -57.88
N LYS A 33 -42.98 -14.48 -58.57
CA LYS A 33 -43.40 -14.57 -59.97
C LYS A 33 -42.67 -13.55 -60.86
N GLY A 34 -41.60 -12.93 -60.34
CA GLY A 34 -40.79 -11.92 -61.02
C GLY A 34 -41.51 -10.60 -61.31
N GLN A 35 -42.65 -10.34 -60.67
CA GLN A 35 -43.36 -9.05 -60.78
C GLN A 35 -42.71 -8.00 -59.87
N ALA A 36 -42.66 -6.76 -60.33
CA ALA A 36 -42.03 -5.67 -59.59
C ALA A 36 -42.76 -5.45 -58.25
N ASN A 37 -42.03 -5.61 -57.15
CA ASN A 37 -42.56 -5.46 -55.79
C ASN A 37 -41.64 -4.55 -54.95
N PRO A 38 -42.05 -3.31 -54.64
CA PRO A 38 -41.26 -2.38 -53.83
C PRO A 38 -41.11 -2.81 -52.36
N LEU A 39 -41.80 -3.88 -51.93
CA LEU A 39 -41.68 -4.48 -50.61
C LEU A 39 -40.67 -5.63 -50.55
N GLY A 40 -39.99 -5.97 -51.65
CA GLY A 40 -39.05 -7.10 -51.75
C GLY A 40 -37.71 -6.97 -51.03
N ILE A 41 -37.58 -6.04 -50.07
CA ILE A 41 -36.37 -5.83 -49.24
C ILE A 41 -36.70 -6.04 -47.76
N ALA A 42 -35.94 -6.91 -47.10
CA ALA A 42 -36.04 -7.18 -45.68
C ALA A 42 -34.70 -6.86 -44.99
N ARG A 43 -34.77 -6.15 -43.85
CA ARG A 43 -33.63 -5.92 -42.96
C ARG A 43 -33.74 -6.85 -41.77
N ALA A 44 -32.72 -7.66 -41.54
CA ALA A 44 -32.59 -8.50 -40.36
C ALA A 44 -31.27 -8.18 -39.63
N PRO A 45 -31.25 -8.05 -38.29
CA PRO A 45 -29.99 -7.96 -37.57
C PRO A 45 -29.19 -9.23 -37.83
N VAL A 46 -27.90 -9.10 -38.16
CA VAL A 46 -27.04 -10.28 -38.28
C VAL A 46 -26.94 -10.89 -36.89
N GLN A 47 -27.45 -12.10 -36.71
CA GLN A 47 -27.29 -12.85 -35.47
C GLN A 47 -25.82 -13.24 -35.33
N ARG A 48 -25.03 -12.37 -34.71
CA ARG A 48 -23.77 -12.79 -34.11
C ARG A 48 -24.11 -13.28 -32.70
N THR A 49 -24.39 -14.58 -32.58
CA THR A 49 -24.48 -15.26 -31.29
C THR A 49 -23.11 -15.21 -30.62
N ALA A 50 -22.86 -14.14 -29.89
CA ALA A 50 -21.89 -14.09 -28.82
C ALA A 50 -22.29 -12.97 -27.86
N MET A 51 -23.44 -13.12 -27.18
CA MET A 51 -23.46 -12.68 -25.80
C MET A 51 -22.41 -13.55 -25.13
N LYS A 52 -21.24 -12.97 -24.84
CA LYS A 52 -20.10 -13.69 -24.28
C LYS A 52 -20.53 -14.12 -22.87
N THR A 53 -21.13 -15.29 -22.75
CA THR A 53 -21.28 -15.99 -21.48
C THR A 53 -19.86 -16.25 -20.99
N THR A 54 -19.49 -15.52 -19.95
CA THR A 54 -18.20 -15.56 -19.28
C THR A 54 -17.78 -17.01 -19.02
N SER A 55 -16.64 -17.43 -19.58
CA SER A 55 -16.04 -18.74 -19.33
C SER A 55 -15.23 -18.73 -18.03
N GLY A 56 -15.90 -18.41 -16.92
CA GLY A 56 -15.36 -18.42 -15.55
C GLY A 56 -16.28 -19.18 -14.59
N ASN A 57 -15.96 -19.21 -13.31
CA ASN A 57 -16.82 -19.81 -12.27
C ASN A 57 -18.21 -19.13 -12.32
N GLN A 58 -19.23 -19.89 -12.74
CA GLN A 58 -20.59 -19.37 -12.94
C GLN A 58 -21.17 -18.86 -11.62
N LYS A 59 -21.67 -17.62 -11.60
CA LYS A 59 -22.37 -17.02 -10.44
C LYS A 59 -23.87 -16.86 -10.74
N TYR A 60 -24.68 -16.69 -9.70
CA TYR A 60 -26.15 -16.64 -9.79
C TYR A 60 -26.67 -15.60 -10.80
N SER A 61 -25.99 -14.45 -10.97
CA SER A 61 -26.38 -13.43 -11.94
C SER A 61 -26.12 -13.78 -13.41
N ASP A 62 -25.30 -14.80 -13.70
CA ASP A 62 -25.15 -15.33 -15.07
C ASP A 62 -26.46 -15.96 -15.60
N PHE A 63 -27.42 -16.24 -14.71
CA PHE A 63 -28.75 -16.76 -15.03
C PHE A 63 -29.81 -15.67 -15.22
N GLU A 64 -29.47 -14.38 -15.06
CA GLU A 64 -30.34 -13.23 -15.34
C GLU A 64 -29.82 -12.42 -16.55
N PRO A 65 -30.15 -12.83 -17.79
CA PRO A 65 -29.93 -11.96 -18.96
C PRO A 65 -30.63 -10.61 -18.71
N PRO A 66 -29.97 -9.45 -18.88
CA PRO A 66 -28.86 -9.18 -19.82
C PRO A 66 -27.48 -8.87 -19.20
N TYR A 67 -27.25 -9.08 -17.90
CA TYR A 67 -26.02 -8.63 -17.22
C TYR A 67 -24.86 -9.62 -17.34
N THR A 68 -23.63 -9.10 -17.36
CA THR A 68 -22.38 -9.87 -17.31
C THR A 68 -21.55 -9.37 -16.12
N PRO A 69 -21.47 -10.15 -15.03
CA PRO A 69 -20.76 -9.74 -13.82
C PRO A 69 -19.24 -9.78 -14.03
N ILE A 70 -18.56 -8.72 -13.59
CA ILE A 70 -17.09 -8.69 -13.46
C ILE A 70 -16.78 -8.81 -11.97
N ALA A 71 -16.15 -9.91 -11.57
CA ALA A 71 -15.86 -10.18 -10.18
C ALA A 71 -14.35 -10.10 -9.89
N GLN A 72 -14.00 -9.45 -8.79
CA GLN A 72 -12.72 -9.58 -8.11
C GLN A 72 -12.96 -10.29 -6.78
N ASP A 73 -12.37 -11.47 -6.60
CA ASP A 73 -12.52 -12.33 -5.42
C ASP A 73 -11.19 -12.71 -4.75
N ASP A 74 -10.08 -12.24 -5.31
CA ASP A 74 -8.74 -12.35 -4.72
C ASP A 74 -7.98 -11.03 -4.89
N TRP A 75 -7.16 -10.69 -3.89
CA TRP A 75 -6.27 -9.52 -3.86
C TRP A 75 -4.82 -9.90 -3.50
N SER A 76 -4.51 -11.20 -3.47
CA SER A 76 -3.18 -11.72 -3.14
C SER A 76 -2.09 -11.22 -4.11
N GLY A 77 -2.47 -10.89 -5.35
CA GLY A 77 -1.62 -10.31 -6.40
C GLY A 77 -1.00 -8.96 -6.04
N GLY A 78 -1.58 -8.25 -5.08
CA GLY A 78 -1.06 -6.98 -4.60
C GLY A 78 -1.22 -5.83 -5.59
N ARG A 79 -0.44 -4.78 -5.36
CA ARG A 79 -0.48 -3.52 -6.11
C ARG A 79 0.29 -3.57 -7.43
N GLY A 80 0.05 -2.55 -8.26
CA GLY A 80 0.90 -2.19 -9.41
C GLY A 80 0.31 -2.50 -10.78
N GLU A 81 -0.96 -2.92 -10.88
CA GLU A 81 -1.61 -3.21 -12.16
C GLU A 81 -2.69 -2.17 -12.49
N LEU A 82 -2.57 -1.56 -13.67
CA LEU A 82 -3.57 -0.60 -14.18
C LEU A 82 -4.72 -1.31 -14.87
N ASP A 83 -4.48 -2.44 -15.54
CA ASP A 83 -5.50 -3.15 -16.32
C ASP A 83 -5.96 -4.41 -15.58
N PHE A 84 -7.20 -4.37 -15.06
CA PHE A 84 -7.77 -5.48 -14.29
C PHE A 84 -7.83 -6.81 -15.07
N ASP A 85 -8.12 -6.74 -16.37
CA ASP A 85 -8.29 -7.93 -17.20
C ASP A 85 -6.97 -8.71 -17.46
N ARG A 86 -5.81 -8.13 -17.14
CA ARG A 86 -4.50 -8.82 -17.25
C ARG A 86 -4.23 -9.74 -16.06
N ASP A 87 -4.57 -9.27 -14.87
CA ASP A 87 -4.46 -10.02 -13.63
C ASP A 87 -5.55 -9.58 -12.65
N VAL A 88 -6.59 -10.41 -12.54
CA VAL A 88 -7.76 -10.14 -11.70
C VAL A 88 -7.41 -10.15 -10.20
N THR A 89 -6.27 -10.71 -9.81
CA THR A 89 -5.83 -10.76 -8.40
C THR A 89 -5.14 -9.47 -7.94
N ARG A 90 -4.91 -8.52 -8.86
CA ARG A 90 -4.16 -7.28 -8.62
C ARG A 90 -5.04 -6.04 -8.57
N PHE A 91 -4.47 -4.98 -8.02
CA PHE A 91 -5.09 -3.67 -7.95
C PHE A 91 -4.07 -2.55 -8.25
N TYR A 92 -4.57 -1.34 -8.48
CA TYR A 92 -3.73 -0.23 -8.91
C TYR A 92 -2.93 0.37 -7.76
N ASP A 93 -3.61 0.80 -6.69
CA ASP A 93 -2.98 1.32 -5.46
C ASP A 93 -3.84 1.09 -4.23
N SER A 94 -3.21 1.11 -3.06
CA SER A 94 -3.90 1.07 -1.78
C SER A 94 -3.28 2.07 -0.81
N THR A 95 -4.03 2.39 0.24
CA THR A 95 -3.53 3.14 1.38
C THR A 95 -4.08 2.56 2.66
N ARG A 96 -3.20 2.10 3.56
CA ARG A 96 -3.58 1.51 4.85
C ARG A 96 -4.60 0.35 4.76
N ILE A 97 -4.43 -0.53 3.77
CA ILE A 97 -5.26 -1.74 3.57
C ILE A 97 -4.35 -2.97 3.52
N ASN A 98 -4.67 -3.96 4.34
CA ASN A 98 -4.01 -5.25 4.26
C ASN A 98 -4.77 -6.18 3.31
N SER A 99 -4.12 -6.56 2.21
CA SER A 99 -4.63 -7.48 1.18
C SER A 99 -3.82 -8.76 1.03
N MET A 100 -2.84 -9.00 1.90
CA MET A 100 -1.90 -10.13 1.83
C MET A 100 -2.59 -11.51 1.83
N PHE A 101 -3.80 -11.60 2.39
CA PHE A 101 -4.52 -12.85 2.64
C PHE A 101 -5.65 -13.12 1.64
N GLY A 102 -5.60 -12.49 0.46
CA GLY A 102 -6.62 -12.64 -0.60
C GLY A 102 -7.99 -12.04 -0.25
N LYS A 103 -8.06 -11.23 0.81
CA LYS A 103 -9.23 -10.50 1.29
C LYS A 103 -8.79 -9.11 1.71
N LEU A 104 -9.70 -8.15 1.72
CA LEU A 104 -9.40 -6.77 2.13
C LEU A 104 -9.88 -6.50 3.55
N PHE A 105 -9.00 -5.91 4.36
CA PHE A 105 -9.33 -5.37 5.67
C PHE A 105 -8.38 -4.21 6.00
N LEU A 106 -8.74 -3.40 6.99
CA LEU A 106 -7.95 -2.25 7.41
C LEU A 106 -6.55 -2.69 7.87
N ALA A 107 -5.53 -1.88 7.62
CA ALA A 107 -4.19 -2.14 8.15
C ALA A 107 -4.13 -1.91 9.67
N PRO A 108 -3.08 -2.40 10.37
CA PRO A 108 -2.95 -2.19 11.80
C PRO A 108 -2.83 -0.71 12.18
N GLN A 109 -3.39 -0.34 13.34
CA GLN A 109 -3.30 1.02 13.87
C GLN A 109 -1.89 1.30 14.40
N GLU A 110 -1.30 2.41 13.97
CA GLU A 110 0.00 2.85 14.46
C GLU A 110 -0.06 3.38 15.89
N SER A 111 0.96 3.04 16.67
CA SER A 111 1.15 3.55 18.02
C SER A 111 2.52 4.20 18.15
N TYR A 112 2.58 5.42 18.69
CA TYR A 112 3.84 6.14 18.87
C TYR A 112 4.54 5.69 20.15
N ALA A 113 5.84 5.45 20.05
CA ALA A 113 6.68 5.24 21.23
C ALA A 113 6.87 6.54 22.03
N THR A 114 7.25 6.38 23.29
CA THR A 114 7.50 7.45 24.25
C THR A 114 8.92 7.32 24.85
N GLY A 115 9.35 8.30 25.64
CA GLY A 115 10.62 8.25 26.40
C GLY A 115 11.87 8.74 25.66
N TYR A 116 11.89 8.67 24.33
CA TYR A 116 13.00 9.20 23.53
C TYR A 116 12.85 10.69 23.17
N ARG A 117 11.60 11.16 23.06
CA ARG A 117 11.24 12.52 22.67
C ARG A 117 10.17 13.06 23.60
N LYS A 118 10.26 14.35 23.94
CA LYS A 118 9.25 15.03 24.74
C LYS A 118 8.04 15.37 23.86
N ALA A 119 6.87 14.94 24.29
CA ALA A 119 5.61 15.20 23.62
C ALA A 119 4.46 15.15 24.64
N ALA A 120 3.36 15.83 24.33
CA ALA A 120 2.07 15.56 24.96
C ALA A 120 1.10 15.07 23.89
N ALA A 121 0.37 14.01 24.18
CA ALA A 121 -0.51 13.41 23.19
C ALA A 121 -1.70 12.70 23.83
N ASN A 122 -2.80 12.75 23.10
CA ASN A 122 -3.94 11.86 23.24
C ASN A 122 -4.10 11.17 21.88
N LEU A 123 -3.55 9.96 21.75
CA LEU A 123 -3.47 9.26 20.47
C LEU A 123 -4.70 8.38 20.25
N PRO A 124 -5.08 8.15 18.97
CA PRO A 124 -6.31 7.46 18.65
C PRO A 124 -6.31 6.00 19.14
N GLY A 125 -7.41 5.62 19.78
CA GLY A 125 -7.89 4.24 19.85
C GLY A 125 -9.05 4.07 18.86
N SER A 126 -10.25 3.82 19.38
CA SER A 126 -11.50 3.91 18.63
C SER A 126 -11.78 5.36 18.22
N VAL A 127 -12.08 5.58 16.93
CA VAL A 127 -12.20 6.92 16.33
C VAL A 127 -13.64 7.18 15.90
N THR A 128 -14.20 8.30 16.36
CA THR A 128 -15.43 8.88 15.83
C THR A 128 -15.14 10.28 15.28
N TRP A 129 -15.94 10.73 14.33
CA TRP A 129 -15.76 12.04 13.69
C TRP A 129 -16.69 13.08 14.31
N SER A 130 -16.12 14.18 14.83
CA SER A 130 -16.90 15.33 15.28
C SER A 130 -16.90 16.41 14.21
N ALA A 131 -18.07 16.78 13.71
CA ALA A 131 -18.23 17.93 12.81
C ALA A 131 -18.08 19.25 13.56
N LEU A 132 -17.40 20.22 12.94
CA LEU A 132 -17.23 21.57 13.45
C LEU A 132 -18.15 22.52 12.66
N ILE A 133 -19.30 22.86 13.25
CA ILE A 133 -20.37 23.63 12.60
C ILE A 133 -20.82 24.77 13.54
N PRO A 134 -20.84 26.03 13.08
CA PRO A 134 -21.41 27.16 13.82
C PRO A 134 -22.87 26.91 14.25
N GLY A 135 -23.23 27.31 15.47
CA GLY A 135 -24.59 27.12 16.03
C GLY A 135 -24.85 25.73 16.65
N SER A 136 -23.93 24.78 16.48
CA SER A 136 -23.88 23.52 17.21
C SER A 136 -22.53 23.45 17.96
N ARG A 137 -21.72 22.42 17.72
CA ARG A 137 -20.33 22.32 18.19
C ARG A 137 -19.39 23.02 17.21
N ASN A 138 -19.00 24.26 17.52
CA ASN A 138 -18.10 25.05 16.68
C ASN A 138 -16.63 24.91 17.12
N TYR A 139 -16.41 24.98 18.43
CA TYR A 139 -15.09 24.87 19.05
C TYR A 139 -14.98 23.59 19.85
N LEU A 140 -13.86 22.89 19.70
CA LEU A 140 -13.48 21.76 20.54
C LEU A 140 -12.07 22.01 21.08
N ALA A 141 -11.89 21.80 22.38
CA ALA A 141 -10.64 22.05 23.05
C ALA A 141 -10.21 20.86 23.90
N ALA A 142 -8.95 20.43 23.83
CA ALA A 142 -8.39 19.40 24.73
C ALA A 142 -7.41 20.03 25.73
N ARG A 143 -7.60 19.72 27.02
CA ARG A 143 -6.64 20.06 28.08
C ARG A 143 -5.53 19.03 28.14
N PHE A 144 -4.32 19.50 28.35
CA PHE A 144 -3.18 18.62 28.64
C PHE A 144 -2.28 19.21 29.72
N VAL A 145 -1.60 18.32 30.43
CA VAL A 145 -0.65 18.65 31.49
C VAL A 145 0.70 18.05 31.15
N LEU A 146 1.77 18.82 31.34
CA LEU A 146 3.12 18.30 31.21
C LEU A 146 3.57 17.68 32.53
N PRO A 147 4.09 16.44 32.54
CA PRO A 147 4.59 15.83 33.78
C PRO A 147 5.83 16.58 34.30
N PRO A 148 6.24 16.36 35.56
CA PRO A 148 7.53 16.85 36.07
C PRO A 148 8.70 16.41 35.17
N GLY A 149 9.63 17.31 34.85
CA GLY A 149 10.70 17.10 33.86
C GLY A 149 10.24 17.21 32.40
N GLY A 150 8.94 17.38 32.16
CA GLY A 150 8.28 17.31 30.86
C GLY A 150 8.27 18.62 30.05
N GLY A 151 8.83 19.72 30.56
CA GLY A 151 8.89 20.99 29.82
C GLY A 151 9.65 20.88 28.48
N PHE A 152 9.11 21.49 27.42
CA PHE A 152 9.72 21.56 26.08
C PHE A 152 9.21 22.78 25.29
N THR A 153 9.86 23.10 24.17
CA THR A 153 9.40 24.16 23.25
C THR A 153 8.56 23.53 22.14
N ALA A 154 7.25 23.73 22.17
CA ALA A 154 6.34 23.19 21.17
C ALA A 154 6.48 23.90 19.83
N ASN A 155 6.42 23.15 18.74
CA ASN A 155 6.48 23.67 17.37
C ASN A 155 5.51 22.98 16.40
N LYS A 156 5.13 21.73 16.66
CA LYS A 156 4.26 20.96 15.77
C LYS A 156 3.05 20.44 16.53
N ILE A 157 1.86 20.68 15.99
CA ILE A 157 0.60 20.10 16.49
C ILE A 157 0.07 19.17 15.40
N SER A 158 -0.25 17.93 15.76
CA SER A 158 -0.77 16.92 14.85
C SER A 158 -2.18 16.52 15.27
N LEU A 159 -3.09 16.47 14.31
CA LEU A 159 -4.51 16.16 14.51
C LEU A 159 -4.99 15.27 13.36
N TRP A 160 -5.91 14.36 13.65
CA TRP A 160 -6.63 13.65 12.61
C TRP A 160 -7.76 14.53 12.09
N VAL A 161 -7.65 14.94 10.83
CA VAL A 161 -8.58 15.86 10.18
C VAL A 161 -9.18 15.19 8.96
N ARG A 162 -10.47 15.39 8.77
CA ARG A 162 -11.22 14.95 7.61
C ARG A 162 -11.99 16.12 7.02
N ARG A 163 -11.93 16.26 5.70
CA ARG A 163 -12.71 17.24 4.95
C ARG A 163 -14.03 16.61 4.48
N ARG A 164 -15.07 17.42 4.39
CA ARG A 164 -16.34 17.10 3.70
C ARG A 164 -16.70 18.23 2.75
N GLY A 165 -16.86 17.91 1.47
CA GLY A 165 -17.24 18.88 0.46
C GLY A 165 -16.21 20.00 0.32
N THR A 166 -16.64 21.25 0.24
CA THR A 166 -15.73 22.41 0.12
C THR A 166 -16.02 23.44 1.21
N PRO A 167 -15.44 23.28 2.42
CA PRO A 167 -15.60 24.24 3.50
C PRO A 167 -15.14 25.64 3.07
N LYS A 168 -15.92 26.67 3.40
CA LYS A 168 -15.64 28.07 3.01
C LYS A 168 -14.57 28.74 3.87
N ALA A 169 -14.31 28.20 5.06
CA ALA A 169 -13.28 28.68 5.98
C ALA A 169 -12.21 27.59 6.21
N SER A 170 -10.98 28.04 6.46
CA SER A 170 -9.90 27.19 6.96
C SER A 170 -10.19 26.68 8.37
N LEU A 171 -9.65 25.51 8.69
CA LEU A 171 -9.66 24.97 10.05
C LEU A 171 -8.55 25.66 10.85
N THR A 172 -8.88 26.26 11.98
CA THR A 172 -7.91 26.94 12.85
C THR A 172 -7.56 26.05 14.04
N VAL A 173 -6.26 25.95 14.33
CA VAL A 173 -5.70 25.22 15.47
C VAL A 173 -4.92 26.21 16.33
N GLU A 174 -5.24 26.27 17.62
CA GLU A 174 -4.64 27.20 18.56
C GLU A 174 -4.08 26.47 19.78
N LEU A 175 -2.89 26.89 20.20
CA LEU A 175 -2.33 26.57 21.50
C LEU A 175 -2.69 27.70 22.45
N ARG A 176 -3.39 27.39 23.54
CA ARG A 176 -3.84 28.38 24.53
C ARG A 176 -3.32 28.07 25.93
N ALA A 177 -3.12 29.13 26.72
CA ALA A 177 -2.84 29.03 28.15
C ALA A 177 -4.08 28.51 28.91
N HIS A 178 -3.88 28.02 30.14
CA HIS A 178 -4.99 27.67 31.01
C HIS A 178 -5.65 28.92 31.62
N GLY A 179 -6.95 29.09 31.38
CA GLY A 179 -7.80 30.06 32.08
C GLY A 179 -8.50 29.42 33.28
N VAL A 180 -9.55 30.06 33.80
CA VAL A 180 -10.35 29.51 34.91
C VAL A 180 -11.21 28.36 34.41
N ASN A 181 -10.72 27.12 34.56
CA ASN A 181 -11.40 25.89 34.12
C ASN A 181 -11.81 25.88 32.63
N ALA A 182 -11.11 26.65 31.79
CA ALA A 182 -11.40 26.78 30.36
C ALA A 182 -10.12 27.19 29.59
N PRO A 183 -10.13 27.12 28.26
CA PRO A 183 -9.09 27.71 27.42
C PRO A 183 -8.96 29.23 27.67
N GLY A 184 -7.74 29.68 27.98
CA GLY A 184 -7.40 31.08 28.26
C GLY A 184 -6.91 31.85 27.03
N ALA A 185 -5.88 32.68 27.21
CA ALA A 185 -5.28 33.47 26.13
C ALA A 185 -4.61 32.58 25.06
N ILE A 186 -4.67 33.02 23.81
CA ILE A 186 -3.98 32.38 22.69
C ILE A 186 -2.48 32.59 22.86
N LEU A 187 -1.72 31.49 22.87
CA LEU A 187 -0.27 31.52 22.82
C LEU A 187 0.21 31.52 21.38
N GLN A 188 -0.29 30.57 20.58
CA GLN A 188 0.05 30.42 19.16
C GLN A 188 -1.13 29.89 18.36
N SER A 189 -1.12 30.11 17.04
CA SER A 189 -2.14 29.60 16.13
C SER A 189 -1.54 29.17 14.79
N ALA A 190 -2.25 28.30 14.10
CA ALA A 190 -2.00 27.94 12.71
C ALA A 190 -3.30 27.48 12.03
N THR A 191 -3.29 27.41 10.70
CA THR A 191 -4.47 27.06 9.90
C THR A 191 -4.21 25.87 8.98
N ILE A 192 -5.27 25.14 8.66
CA ILE A 192 -5.31 24.04 7.69
C ILE A 192 -6.33 24.40 6.62
N THR A 193 -5.96 24.23 5.36
CA THR A 193 -6.72 24.64 4.18
C THR A 193 -7.21 23.44 3.36
N THR A 194 -8.10 23.70 2.40
CA THR A 194 -8.67 22.67 1.53
C THR A 194 -7.64 22.05 0.57
N SER A 195 -6.51 22.71 0.30
CA SER A 195 -5.40 22.14 -0.47
C SER A 195 -4.54 21.17 0.33
N ASP A 196 -4.57 21.28 1.66
CA ASP A 196 -3.75 20.44 2.55
C ASP A 196 -4.39 19.06 2.76
N ILE A 197 -5.72 18.98 2.75
CA ILE A 197 -6.49 17.76 3.02
C ILE A 197 -7.43 17.47 1.84
N PRO A 198 -7.19 16.38 1.08
CA PRO A 198 -8.10 15.96 0.03
C PRO A 198 -9.42 15.43 0.61
N ASP A 199 -10.53 15.61 -0.10
CA ASP A 199 -11.84 15.05 0.28
C ASP A 199 -11.95 13.56 -0.14
N ILE A 200 -11.00 12.76 0.34
CA ILE A 200 -10.93 11.32 0.05
C ILE A 200 -10.97 10.54 1.35
N ILE A 201 -9.96 10.76 2.20
CA ILE A 201 -9.81 10.14 3.52
C ILE A 201 -9.32 11.17 4.53
N SER A 202 -9.40 10.80 5.79
CA SER A 202 -8.73 11.50 6.87
C SER A 202 -7.21 11.40 6.78
N GLU A 203 -6.54 12.48 7.20
CA GLU A 203 -5.08 12.55 7.27
C GLU A 203 -4.64 12.98 8.67
N PHE A 204 -3.53 12.41 9.15
CA PHE A 204 -2.91 12.83 10.41
C PHE A 204 -2.04 14.05 10.17
N TYR A 205 -2.68 15.20 10.12
CA TYR A 205 -2.05 16.41 9.63
C TYR A 205 -1.24 17.11 10.71
N ARG A 206 0.04 17.37 10.42
CA ARG A 206 0.99 18.07 11.30
C ARG A 206 1.09 19.54 10.90
N VAL A 207 0.43 20.41 11.66
CA VAL A 207 0.54 21.87 11.50
C VAL A 207 1.76 22.42 12.25
N THR A 208 2.38 23.45 11.69
CA THR A 208 3.53 24.14 12.31
C THR A 208 3.06 25.42 12.97
N ILE A 209 3.40 25.59 14.26
CA ILE A 209 3.19 26.83 15.01
C ILE A 209 4.53 27.52 15.27
N PRO A 210 4.56 28.83 15.50
CA PRO A 210 5.76 29.48 16.02
C PRO A 210 6.21 28.82 17.34
N PRO A 211 7.52 28.71 17.59
CA PRO A 211 8.04 28.05 18.80
C PRO A 211 7.47 28.65 20.09
N GLN A 212 6.88 27.80 20.95
CA GLN A 212 6.29 28.21 22.22
C GLN A 212 6.85 27.37 23.37
N ALA A 213 7.51 28.02 24.33
CA ALA A 213 7.98 27.34 25.54
C ALA A 213 6.78 26.91 26.40
N LEU A 214 6.78 25.63 26.78
CA LEU A 214 5.82 25.04 27.70
C LEU A 214 6.52 24.60 28.98
N THR A 215 5.91 24.94 30.11
CA THR A 215 6.45 24.68 31.44
C THR A 215 5.88 23.37 31.98
N GLU A 216 6.73 22.60 32.67
CA GLU A 216 6.29 21.40 33.40
C GLU A 216 5.22 21.72 34.46
N SER A 217 4.41 20.71 34.82
CA SER A 217 3.34 20.81 35.81
C SER A 217 2.31 21.91 35.54
N THR A 218 2.24 22.42 34.31
CA THR A 218 1.33 23.50 33.88
C THR A 218 0.29 22.95 32.91
N ASN A 219 -0.95 23.42 33.04
CA ASN A 219 -2.04 23.08 32.13
C ASN A 219 -2.00 23.96 30.88
N TYR A 220 -2.28 23.35 29.73
CA TYR A 220 -2.43 24.01 28.44
C TYR A 220 -3.63 23.43 27.69
N TRP A 221 -4.05 24.13 26.63
CA TRP A 221 -5.17 23.73 25.80
C TRP A 221 -4.81 23.74 24.31
N ILE A 222 -5.31 22.77 23.56
CA ILE A 222 -5.36 22.81 22.10
C ILE A 222 -6.81 23.05 21.72
N VAL A 223 -7.08 24.16 21.02
CA VAL A 223 -8.42 24.54 20.56
C VAL A 223 -8.47 24.40 19.04
N VAL A 224 -9.54 23.80 18.54
CA VAL A 224 -9.78 23.60 17.11
C VAL A 224 -11.18 24.08 16.75
N TYR A 225 -11.31 24.86 15.67
CA TYR A 225 -12.60 25.40 15.22
C TYR A 225 -12.59 25.82 13.75
N SER A 226 -13.78 26.05 13.18
CA SER A 226 -13.98 26.54 11.82
C SER A 226 -15.17 27.51 11.76
N ALA A 227 -14.94 28.74 11.28
CA ALA A 227 -15.92 29.82 11.37
C ALA A 227 -17.16 29.69 10.44
N LEU A 228 -17.08 28.91 9.35
CA LEU A 228 -18.11 28.87 8.29
C LEU A 228 -18.42 27.42 7.81
N GLY A 229 -18.61 26.49 8.74
CA GLY A 229 -19.04 25.12 8.41
C GLY A 229 -20.53 25.01 8.08
N GLU A 230 -20.88 24.22 7.06
CA GLU A 230 -22.27 23.88 6.68
C GLU A 230 -22.44 22.35 6.72
N SER A 231 -23.68 21.81 6.66
CA SER A 231 -23.94 20.37 6.82
C SER A 231 -23.20 19.46 5.84
N ASP A 232 -23.00 19.94 4.61
CA ASP A 232 -22.36 19.19 3.51
C ASP A 232 -20.93 19.71 3.24
N HIS A 233 -20.54 20.81 3.90
CA HIS A 233 -19.29 21.54 3.65
C HIS A 233 -18.64 21.97 4.97
N HIS A 234 -18.02 21.01 5.66
CA HIS A 234 -17.41 21.23 6.98
C HIS A 234 -16.11 20.44 7.19
N TRP A 235 -15.42 20.82 8.25
CA TRP A 235 -14.29 20.08 8.79
C TRP A 235 -14.76 19.11 9.87
N GLN A 236 -14.14 17.94 9.90
CA GLN A 236 -14.31 16.97 10.97
C GLN A 236 -12.96 16.66 11.62
N VAL A 237 -12.98 16.48 12.94
CA VAL A 237 -11.81 16.08 13.72
C VAL A 237 -12.08 14.75 14.40
N ALA A 238 -11.05 13.92 14.53
CA ALA A 238 -11.16 12.65 15.22
C ALA A 238 -11.27 12.85 16.73
N VAL A 239 -12.20 12.12 17.33
CA VAL A 239 -12.46 12.14 18.76
C VAL A 239 -12.68 10.73 19.28
N ASN A 240 -12.38 10.50 20.56
CA ASN A 240 -12.91 9.38 21.30
C ASN A 240 -14.38 9.67 21.64
N ASN A 241 -15.28 8.69 21.43
CA ASN A 241 -16.69 8.82 21.76
C ASN A 241 -16.96 8.55 23.25
N ALA A 242 -16.17 9.17 24.11
CA ALA A 242 -16.28 9.12 25.55
C ALA A 242 -15.78 10.44 26.14
N PRO A 243 -16.31 10.88 27.29
CA PRO A 243 -15.84 12.08 27.95
C PRO A 243 -14.37 11.90 28.39
N GLY A 244 -13.61 12.99 28.30
CA GLY A 244 -12.20 13.01 28.69
C GLY A 244 -11.78 14.38 29.21
N ASN A 245 -10.68 14.91 28.69
CA ASN A 245 -10.15 16.21 29.11
C ASN A 245 -10.58 17.36 28.16
N SER A 246 -11.64 17.13 27.38
CA SER A 246 -12.07 18.06 26.35
C SER A 246 -13.27 18.91 26.74
N MET A 247 -13.30 20.14 26.24
CA MET A 247 -14.38 21.10 26.37
C MET A 247 -14.87 21.55 25.01
N GLU A 248 -16.14 21.94 24.93
CA GLU A 248 -16.76 22.47 23.72
C GLU A 248 -17.37 23.85 23.94
N SER A 249 -17.48 24.61 22.87
CA SER A 249 -18.10 25.93 22.87
C SER A 249 -18.73 26.22 21.50
N SER A 250 -19.79 27.03 21.48
CA SER A 250 -20.39 27.55 20.25
C SER A 250 -19.84 28.93 19.87
N ASP A 251 -19.29 29.68 20.84
CA ASP A 251 -18.94 31.11 20.73
C ASP A 251 -17.51 31.46 21.19
N ALA A 252 -16.71 30.47 21.61
CA ALA A 252 -15.37 30.59 22.20
C ALA A 252 -15.27 31.31 23.56
N THR A 253 -16.39 31.71 24.14
CA THR A 253 -16.47 32.40 25.44
C THR A 253 -17.05 31.50 26.53
N ASN A 254 -18.12 30.77 26.21
CA ASN A 254 -18.79 29.85 27.12
C ASN A 254 -18.34 28.43 26.84
N TRP A 255 -17.58 27.85 27.75
CA TRP A 255 -17.01 26.50 27.63
C TRP A 255 -17.73 25.53 28.55
N ILE A 256 -18.16 24.39 28.00
CA ILE A 256 -18.76 23.29 28.75
C ILE A 256 -17.94 22.01 28.54
N ALA A 257 -18.04 21.06 29.45
CA ALA A 257 -17.40 19.75 29.28
C ALA A 257 -17.98 19.05 28.04
N SER A 258 -17.13 18.51 27.18
CA SER A 258 -17.58 17.79 25.99
C SER A 258 -17.85 16.32 26.31
N ALA A 259 -18.84 15.74 25.62
CA ALA A 259 -19.13 14.30 25.68
C ALA A 259 -18.11 13.45 24.91
N VAL A 260 -17.21 14.09 24.15
CA VAL A 260 -16.16 13.45 23.35
C VAL A 260 -14.80 13.98 23.77
N ASP A 261 -13.73 13.24 23.46
CA ASP A 261 -12.35 13.65 23.77
C ASP A 261 -11.52 13.80 22.50
N LEU A 262 -10.90 14.96 22.28
CA LEU A 262 -10.14 15.26 21.08
C LEU A 262 -8.79 14.52 21.08
N TYR A 263 -8.48 13.86 19.97
CA TYR A 263 -7.17 13.28 19.72
C TYR A 263 -6.20 14.35 19.19
N TYR A 264 -5.01 14.40 19.77
CA TYR A 264 -3.96 15.34 19.38
C TYR A 264 -2.57 14.80 19.70
N ARG A 265 -1.56 15.39 19.08
CA ARG A 265 -0.16 15.22 19.48
C ARG A 265 0.61 16.53 19.30
N ILE A 266 1.23 17.02 20.36
CA ILE A 266 2.10 18.20 20.33
C ILE A 266 3.55 17.79 20.59
N THR A 267 4.44 18.27 19.73
CA THR A 267 5.87 17.94 19.77
C THR A 267 6.73 19.18 19.57
N ASP A 268 8.01 19.06 19.93
CA ASP A 268 9.04 20.04 19.62
C ASP A 268 9.37 20.07 18.11
N ALA A 269 10.31 20.93 17.73
CA ALA A 269 10.83 20.91 16.37
C ALA A 269 11.56 19.59 16.11
N GLY A 270 11.40 19.05 14.90
CA GLY A 270 12.13 17.88 14.45
C GLY A 270 13.64 18.14 14.36
N ALA A 271 14.46 17.18 14.76
CA ALA A 271 15.93 17.31 14.73
C ALA A 271 16.56 16.68 13.48
N GLY A 272 15.79 15.96 12.66
CA GLY A 272 16.31 15.20 11.53
C GLY A 272 17.07 13.95 11.96
N TYR A 273 16.53 13.21 12.93
CA TYR A 273 17.14 11.99 13.44
C TYR A 273 17.17 10.89 12.38
N SER A 274 18.28 10.15 12.35
CA SER A 274 18.39 8.84 11.70
C SER A 274 18.36 7.77 12.79
N GLN A 275 17.35 6.92 12.78
CA GLN A 275 17.20 5.86 13.77
C GLN A 275 17.71 4.51 13.24
N LYS A 276 18.28 3.69 14.12
CA LYS A 276 18.68 2.32 13.79
C LYS A 276 18.31 1.35 14.91
N PHE A 277 17.62 0.27 14.59
CA PHE A 277 17.18 -0.73 15.55
C PHE A 277 18.15 -1.92 15.60
N PHE A 278 18.28 -2.53 16.77
CA PHE A 278 18.96 -3.82 16.94
C PHE A 278 18.44 -4.55 18.18
N GLN A 279 18.61 -5.86 18.23
CA GLN A 279 18.20 -6.67 19.39
C GLN A 279 19.40 -7.23 20.12
N TYR A 280 19.46 -7.03 21.43
CA TYR A 280 20.54 -7.53 22.27
C TYR A 280 19.98 -8.18 23.53
N GLN A 281 20.32 -9.47 23.73
CA GLN A 281 19.82 -10.30 24.83
C GLN A 281 18.30 -10.15 25.05
N TYR A 282 17.53 -10.40 23.99
CA TYR A 282 16.07 -10.36 23.98
C TYR A 282 15.44 -8.97 24.18
N SER A 283 16.19 -7.90 24.38
CA SER A 283 15.66 -6.52 24.42
C SER A 283 15.92 -5.79 23.10
N LEU A 284 14.99 -4.89 22.72
CA LEU A 284 15.12 -4.04 21.54
C LEU A 284 15.83 -2.74 21.94
N TYR A 285 16.83 -2.36 21.15
CA TYR A 285 17.54 -1.10 21.27
C TYR A 285 17.32 -0.24 20.02
N CYS A 286 17.42 1.07 20.20
CA CYS A 286 17.34 2.05 19.14
C CYS A 286 18.45 3.09 19.31
N LEU A 287 19.23 3.31 18.27
CA LEU A 287 20.15 4.44 18.17
C LEU A 287 19.42 5.60 17.51
N MET A 288 19.36 6.76 18.16
CA MET A 288 18.89 7.99 17.55
C MET A 288 20.08 8.90 17.26
N GLN A 289 20.24 9.28 16.00
CA GLN A 289 21.49 9.86 15.51
C GLN A 289 21.22 11.16 14.76
N THR A 290 22.07 12.15 14.95
CA THR A 290 22.16 13.34 14.08
C THR A 290 23.55 13.34 13.44
N ASN A 291 24.09 14.49 13.01
CA ASN A 291 25.48 14.57 12.54
C ASN A 291 26.52 14.43 13.68
N GLY A 292 26.11 14.41 14.94
CA GLY A 292 27.00 14.35 16.11
C GLY A 292 26.97 13.01 16.88
N ALA A 293 27.23 13.07 18.19
CA ALA A 293 27.15 11.92 19.06
C ALA A 293 25.72 11.38 19.13
N PRO A 294 25.50 10.07 18.90
CA PRO A 294 24.17 9.47 18.94
C PRO A 294 23.72 9.22 20.39
N LYS A 295 22.41 9.08 20.56
CA LYS A 295 21.80 8.60 21.81
C LYS A 295 21.37 7.15 21.66
N LEU A 296 21.63 6.34 22.69
CA LEU A 296 21.21 4.95 22.74
C LEU A 296 19.99 4.80 23.65
N TYR A 297 18.95 4.15 23.14
CA TYR A 297 17.75 3.83 23.90
C TYR A 297 17.49 2.33 23.90
N MET A 298 16.84 1.83 24.95
CA MET A 298 16.31 0.48 25.03
C MET A 298 14.80 0.51 25.25
N ASN A 299 14.06 -0.41 24.64
CA ASN A 299 12.63 -0.56 24.88
C ASN A 299 12.41 -1.26 26.23
N GLY A 300 11.57 -0.67 27.08
CA GLY A 300 11.32 -1.13 28.44
C GLY A 300 12.53 -0.92 29.36
N ASP A 301 12.79 -1.90 30.22
CA ASP A 301 13.90 -1.91 31.18
C ASP A 301 14.43 -3.35 31.36
N ARG A 302 15.60 -3.50 31.99
CA ARG A 302 16.22 -4.79 32.29
C ARG A 302 16.97 -4.77 33.61
N GLY A 303 17.06 -5.90 34.28
CA GLY A 303 17.72 -5.95 35.59
C GLY A 303 18.16 -7.34 36.03
N CYS A 304 18.63 -7.37 37.26
CA CYS A 304 19.02 -8.57 38.00
C CYS A 304 18.14 -8.60 39.24
N ALA A 305 17.32 -9.66 39.38
CA ALA A 305 16.37 -9.74 40.48
C ALA A 305 17.09 -9.98 41.81
N ASP A 306 16.49 -9.53 42.89
CA ASP A 306 16.83 -9.91 44.25
C ASP A 306 16.13 -11.20 44.66
N SER A 307 16.45 -11.69 45.87
CA SER A 307 15.65 -12.78 46.47
C SER A 307 14.23 -12.31 46.72
N ASN A 308 13.25 -12.99 46.14
CA ASN A 308 11.83 -12.78 46.47
C ASN A 308 11.41 -13.54 47.74
N ALA A 309 12.34 -14.18 48.44
CA ALA A 309 12.12 -14.95 49.68
C ALA A 309 10.97 -15.98 49.60
N GLY A 310 10.73 -16.54 48.41
CA GLY A 310 9.65 -17.51 48.17
C GLY A 310 8.28 -16.88 47.89
N ASN A 311 8.16 -15.54 47.81
CA ASN A 311 6.96 -14.88 47.33
C ASN A 311 6.90 -14.92 45.80
N LEU A 312 6.38 -16.02 45.27
CA LEU A 312 6.32 -16.29 43.84
C LEU A 312 5.37 -15.37 43.05
N THR A 313 4.62 -14.48 43.71
CA THR A 313 3.80 -13.45 43.03
C THR A 313 4.57 -12.16 42.73
N ARG A 314 5.85 -12.10 43.11
CA ARG A 314 6.68 -10.91 43.03
C ARG A 314 8.02 -11.21 42.35
N LEU A 315 8.50 -10.23 41.60
CA LEU A 315 9.90 -10.08 41.25
C LEU A 315 10.42 -8.81 41.94
N MET A 316 11.48 -8.95 42.73
CA MET A 316 12.08 -7.87 43.49
C MET A 316 13.36 -7.39 42.80
N ASP A 317 13.60 -6.08 42.77
CA ASP A 317 14.88 -5.48 42.36
C ASP A 317 15.03 -4.12 43.05
N ALA A 318 15.74 -4.11 44.19
CA ALA A 318 15.98 -2.93 45.01
C ALA A 318 16.93 -1.92 44.35
N THR A 319 17.60 -2.28 43.26
CA THR A 319 18.49 -1.37 42.50
C THR A 319 17.70 -0.42 41.59
N LYS A 320 16.41 -0.68 41.42
CA LYS A 320 15.52 0.08 40.54
C LYS A 320 14.84 1.25 41.26
N ASN A 321 14.40 2.22 40.46
CA ASN A 321 13.61 3.36 40.92
C ASN A 321 12.52 3.66 39.90
N TRP A 322 11.58 2.73 39.79
CA TRP A 322 10.48 2.83 38.85
C TRP A 322 9.39 3.79 39.33
N THR A 323 8.73 4.47 38.40
CA THR A 323 7.47 5.16 38.72
C THR A 323 6.39 4.11 38.95
N ALA A 324 5.53 4.31 39.96
CA ALA A 324 4.45 3.39 40.28
C ALA A 324 3.57 3.12 39.05
N ASN A 325 3.30 1.85 38.77
CA ASN A 325 2.51 1.36 37.63
C ASN A 325 3.03 1.73 36.22
N GLN A 326 4.26 2.23 36.06
CA GLN A 326 4.80 2.54 34.74
C GLN A 326 4.97 1.30 33.84
N TRP A 327 5.05 0.10 34.40
CA TRP A 327 5.20 -1.17 33.68
C TRP A 327 3.94 -2.05 33.78
N ALA A 328 2.82 -1.51 34.24
CA ALA A 328 1.58 -2.27 34.32
C ALA A 328 1.06 -2.63 32.91
N GLY A 329 0.85 -3.92 32.65
CA GLY A 329 0.48 -4.44 31.34
C GLY A 329 1.65 -5.01 30.53
N ALA A 330 2.89 -4.63 30.86
CA ALA A 330 4.11 -5.15 30.25
C ALA A 330 4.32 -6.64 30.52
N ILE A 331 5.25 -7.24 29.79
CA ILE A 331 5.73 -8.60 30.01
C ILE A 331 7.13 -8.56 30.63
N VAL A 332 7.29 -9.23 31.77
CA VAL A 332 8.61 -9.53 32.34
C VAL A 332 9.03 -10.94 31.93
N GLN A 333 10.23 -11.07 31.37
CA GLN A 333 10.81 -12.36 30.97
C GLN A 333 12.13 -12.58 31.68
N LEU A 334 12.29 -13.76 32.27
CA LEU A 334 13.55 -14.23 32.86
C LEU A 334 14.46 -14.77 31.74
N ILE A 335 15.66 -14.21 31.62
CA ILE A 335 16.61 -14.50 30.54
C ILE A 335 17.87 -15.24 31.00
N GLY A 336 18.04 -15.43 32.32
CA GLY A 336 19.15 -16.19 32.88
C GLY A 336 18.99 -16.40 34.38
N GLY A 337 19.79 -17.31 34.95
CA GLY A 337 19.79 -17.61 36.39
C GLY A 337 18.59 -18.44 36.86
N ALA A 338 18.33 -18.42 38.17
CA ALA A 338 17.21 -19.16 38.77
C ALA A 338 15.85 -18.76 38.15
N GLY A 339 15.01 -19.74 37.83
CA GLY A 339 13.70 -19.54 37.19
C GLY A 339 13.71 -19.37 35.67
N SER A 340 14.86 -19.07 35.04
CA SER A 340 14.90 -18.81 33.59
C SER A 340 14.61 -20.01 32.69
N ASN A 341 14.79 -21.22 33.21
CA ASN A 341 14.51 -22.49 32.52
C ASN A 341 13.09 -23.03 32.79
N GLU A 342 12.23 -22.25 33.45
CA GLU A 342 10.80 -22.60 33.54
C GLU A 342 10.20 -22.71 32.13
N VAL A 343 9.27 -23.67 31.95
CA VAL A 343 8.55 -23.85 30.67
C VAL A 343 7.90 -22.55 30.22
N VAL A 344 7.37 -21.78 31.18
CA VAL A 344 6.90 -20.41 30.98
C VAL A 344 7.81 -19.51 31.81
N ASN A 345 8.83 -18.92 31.19
CA ASN A 345 9.81 -18.06 31.84
C ASN A 345 9.42 -16.57 31.83
N TRP A 346 8.17 -16.24 31.54
CA TRP A 346 7.66 -14.88 31.45
C TRP A 346 6.31 -14.74 32.17
N ARG A 347 5.96 -13.52 32.59
CA ARG A 347 4.67 -13.20 33.22
C ARG A 347 4.20 -11.81 32.80
N LYS A 348 2.89 -11.57 32.87
CA LYS A 348 2.34 -10.23 32.70
C LYS A 348 2.45 -9.46 34.03
N ILE A 349 2.90 -8.23 33.96
CA ILE A 349 2.99 -7.33 35.10
C ILE A 349 1.61 -6.74 35.35
N VAL A 350 1.05 -6.97 36.54
CA VAL A 350 -0.22 -6.40 36.99
C VAL A 350 -0.02 -4.98 37.51
N SER A 351 1.05 -4.78 38.27
CA SER A 351 1.45 -3.49 38.83
C SER A 351 2.92 -3.49 39.19
N ASN A 352 3.49 -2.31 39.41
CA ASN A 352 4.84 -2.17 39.95
C ASN A 352 4.91 -1.03 40.97
N THR A 353 5.78 -1.18 41.96
CA THR A 353 6.26 -0.08 42.80
C THR A 353 7.60 0.42 42.26
N ALA A 354 8.38 1.16 43.06
CA ALA A 354 9.72 1.58 42.70
C ALA A 354 10.72 0.42 42.53
N THR A 355 10.52 -0.69 43.27
CA THR A 355 11.52 -1.77 43.41
C THR A 355 10.94 -3.18 43.29
N GLU A 356 9.66 -3.32 42.96
CA GLU A 356 9.04 -4.64 42.77
C GLU A 356 8.00 -4.65 41.65
N LEU A 357 7.91 -5.79 40.97
CA LEU A 357 6.88 -6.13 39.99
C LEU A 357 5.93 -7.15 40.59
N VAL A 358 4.63 -6.91 40.43
CA VAL A 358 3.57 -7.87 40.76
C VAL A 358 3.15 -8.57 39.49
N VAL A 359 3.19 -9.90 39.48
CA VAL A 359 2.87 -10.70 38.30
C VAL A 359 1.49 -11.34 38.37
N ASP A 360 0.91 -11.62 37.21
CA ASP A 360 -0.44 -12.19 37.05
C ASP A 360 -0.55 -13.64 37.51
N VAL A 361 0.46 -14.45 37.20
CA VAL A 361 0.55 -15.86 37.59
C VAL A 361 1.84 -16.06 38.41
N PRO A 362 1.80 -16.81 39.53
CA PRO A 362 3.00 -17.07 40.31
C PRO A 362 4.13 -17.72 39.48
N TRP A 363 5.37 -17.38 39.81
CA TRP A 363 6.57 -18.11 39.40
C TRP A 363 6.54 -19.54 39.97
N LEU A 364 7.29 -20.47 39.36
CA LEU A 364 7.40 -21.83 39.91
C LEU A 364 8.62 -21.97 40.82
N LEU A 365 9.68 -21.21 40.54
CA LEU A 365 10.92 -21.22 41.28
C LEU A 365 11.20 -19.88 41.95
N THR A 366 11.80 -19.95 43.13
CA THR A 366 12.31 -18.78 43.86
C THR A 366 13.43 -18.11 43.08
N GLN A 367 13.34 -16.79 42.94
CA GLN A 367 14.33 -15.96 42.26
C GLN A 367 15.42 -15.51 43.23
N ASN A 368 16.57 -15.13 42.69
CA ASN A 368 17.70 -14.63 43.47
C ASN A 368 18.60 -13.71 42.62
N THR A 369 19.71 -13.26 43.20
CA THR A 369 20.68 -12.37 42.56
C THR A 369 21.33 -12.90 41.29
N THR A 370 21.15 -14.18 40.93
CA THR A 370 21.58 -14.72 39.64
C THR A 370 20.54 -14.55 38.53
N THR A 371 19.28 -14.30 38.90
CA THR A 371 18.14 -14.20 37.98
C THR A 371 18.21 -12.89 37.19
N ASN A 372 18.30 -13.00 35.88
CA ASN A 372 18.32 -11.87 34.96
C ASN A 372 16.96 -11.74 34.29
N TYR A 373 16.48 -10.51 34.11
CA TYR A 373 15.18 -10.26 33.49
C TYR A 373 15.19 -9.07 32.53
N VAL A 374 14.20 -9.07 31.64
CA VAL A 374 13.90 -7.98 30.71
C VAL A 374 12.40 -7.69 30.74
N ILE A 375 12.04 -6.42 30.66
CA ILE A 375 10.67 -5.93 30.53
C ILE A 375 10.46 -5.54 29.05
N LYS A 376 9.42 -6.10 28.43
CA LYS A 376 9.07 -5.88 27.02
C LYS A 376 7.57 -5.70 26.84
N GLY A 377 7.15 -5.44 25.60
CA GLY A 377 5.74 -5.22 25.27
C GLY A 377 5.28 -3.83 25.71
N GLU A 378 6.18 -2.85 25.70
CA GLU A 378 5.91 -1.48 26.13
C GLU A 378 6.27 -0.44 25.08
N ASN A 379 5.66 0.74 25.20
CA ASN A 379 5.85 1.83 24.22
C ASN A 379 7.02 2.74 24.60
N THR A 380 7.53 2.60 25.82
CA THR A 380 8.53 3.50 26.40
C THR A 380 9.95 3.04 26.08
N PHE A 381 10.75 3.96 25.58
CA PHE A 381 12.19 3.82 25.39
C PHE A 381 12.94 4.54 26.51
N THR A 382 13.85 3.84 27.16
CA THR A 382 14.69 4.33 28.26
C THR A 382 16.10 4.62 27.72
N GLU A 383 16.66 5.79 28.02
CA GLU A 383 18.01 6.16 27.58
C GLU A 383 19.07 5.34 28.32
N VAL A 384 20.01 4.77 27.57
CA VAL A 384 21.19 4.07 28.08
C VAL A 384 22.37 5.03 27.97
N THR A 385 22.97 5.39 29.09
CA THR A 385 24.02 6.42 29.17
C THR A 385 25.41 5.82 29.39
N GLY A 386 26.46 6.64 29.26
CA GLY A 386 27.85 6.24 29.53
C GLY A 386 28.55 5.46 28.42
N HIS A 387 27.86 5.19 27.30
CA HIS A 387 28.39 4.41 26.18
C HIS A 387 29.58 5.05 25.45
N GLY A 388 29.73 6.38 25.55
CA GLY A 388 30.86 7.10 24.99
C GLY A 388 30.96 7.03 23.46
N LEU A 389 29.83 6.89 22.77
CA LEU A 389 29.74 7.05 21.31
C LEU A 389 29.87 8.54 20.99
N THR A 390 30.69 8.87 20.00
CA THR A 390 31.10 10.25 19.67
C THR A 390 30.71 10.70 18.26
N ALA A 391 30.24 9.78 17.42
CA ALA A 391 29.90 10.02 16.02
C ALA A 391 28.83 9.01 15.56
N PRO A 392 28.15 9.27 14.43
CA PRO A 392 27.10 8.40 13.93
C PRO A 392 27.58 6.96 13.74
N VAL A 393 26.82 6.03 14.31
CA VAL A 393 26.94 4.59 14.16
C VAL A 393 26.38 4.18 12.81
N THR A 394 27.26 3.61 11.99
CA THR A 394 27.00 3.10 10.65
C THR A 394 26.53 1.65 10.67
N SER A 395 27.07 0.84 11.58
CA SER A 395 26.73 -0.58 11.72
C SER A 395 26.78 -1.05 13.17
N VAL A 396 25.90 -1.99 13.53
CA VAL A 396 25.88 -2.67 14.83
C VAL A 396 26.04 -4.16 14.61
N LEU A 397 27.04 -4.76 15.25
CA LEU A 397 27.27 -6.21 15.21
C LEU A 397 27.21 -6.79 16.62
N ILE A 398 26.49 -7.89 16.79
CA ILE A 398 26.31 -8.54 18.09
C ILE A 398 26.84 -9.97 17.99
N VAL A 399 27.88 -10.27 18.76
CA VAL A 399 28.55 -11.57 18.75
C VAL A 399 29.25 -11.81 20.08
N ASN A 400 29.24 -13.05 20.57
CA ASN A 400 29.81 -13.45 21.86
C ASN A 400 29.39 -12.55 23.03
N ASN A 401 28.12 -12.15 23.07
CA ASN A 401 27.56 -11.23 24.06
C ASN A 401 28.16 -9.80 24.07
N ILE A 402 28.79 -9.38 22.97
CA ILE A 402 29.36 -8.04 22.80
C ILE A 402 28.63 -7.34 21.65
N CYS A 403 28.18 -6.12 21.89
CA CYS A 403 27.69 -5.21 20.85
C CYS A 403 28.85 -4.34 20.38
N TYR A 404 29.23 -4.47 19.10
CA TYR A 404 30.20 -3.61 18.43
C TYR A 404 29.48 -2.54 17.62
N PHE A 405 29.89 -1.28 17.78
CA PHE A 405 29.36 -0.12 17.09
C PHE A 405 30.41 0.44 16.14
N GLY A 406 30.20 0.26 14.83
CA GLY A 406 31.00 0.92 13.79
C GLY A 406 30.65 2.40 13.70
N GLN A 407 31.63 3.28 13.83
CA GLN A 407 31.44 4.74 13.80
C GLN A 407 32.09 5.38 12.56
N GLY A 408 32.16 4.61 11.47
CA GLY A 408 32.82 5.00 10.23
C GLY A 408 34.34 4.84 10.29
N ASP A 409 35.02 5.49 9.34
CA ASP A 409 36.45 5.29 9.09
C ASP A 409 37.37 6.24 9.88
N SER A 410 36.80 7.23 10.56
CA SER A 410 37.56 8.24 11.30
C SER A 410 37.62 7.97 12.80
N ILE A 411 36.62 7.27 13.35
CA ILE A 411 36.42 7.08 14.77
C ILE A 411 36.62 5.61 15.16
N ASN A 412 37.17 5.38 16.35
CA ASN A 412 37.42 4.04 16.85
C ASN A 412 36.10 3.29 17.10
N LEU A 413 36.14 1.98 16.88
CA LEU A 413 35.07 1.04 17.20
C LEU A 413 34.80 1.06 18.70
N ARG A 414 33.52 1.16 19.05
CA ARG A 414 33.03 1.05 20.43
C ARG A 414 32.44 -0.32 20.67
N ARG A 415 32.62 -0.83 21.88
CA ARG A 415 31.99 -2.08 22.34
C ARG A 415 31.22 -1.88 23.63
N MET A 416 30.09 -2.55 23.74
CA MET A 416 29.22 -2.59 24.92
C MET A 416 28.90 -4.04 25.27
N ARG A 417 28.85 -4.34 26.56
CA ARG A 417 28.18 -5.55 27.07
C ARG A 417 27.29 -5.22 28.25
N TRP A 418 26.27 -6.05 28.44
CA TRP A 418 25.47 -6.11 29.66
C TRP A 418 25.72 -7.43 30.36
N TYR A 419 25.92 -7.39 31.67
CA TYR A 419 26.07 -8.58 32.49
C TYR A 419 25.55 -8.35 33.91
N ASN A 420 25.34 -9.47 34.62
CA ASN A 420 24.98 -9.48 36.02
C ASN A 420 26.25 -9.46 36.88
N ASN A 421 26.46 -8.35 37.59
CA ASN A 421 27.56 -8.18 38.52
C ASN A 421 27.08 -8.46 39.96
N ALA A 422 26.97 -9.74 40.31
CA ALA A 422 26.57 -10.20 41.64
C ALA A 422 25.24 -9.57 42.15
N GLY A 423 24.22 -9.54 41.30
CA GLY A 423 22.90 -8.95 41.59
C GLY A 423 22.73 -7.52 41.08
N VAL A 424 23.77 -6.91 40.50
CA VAL A 424 23.70 -5.54 39.96
C VAL A 424 23.74 -5.57 38.43
N SER A 425 22.69 -5.03 37.82
CA SER A 425 22.60 -4.80 36.37
C SER A 425 23.71 -3.83 35.93
N THR A 426 24.69 -4.31 35.16
CA THR A 426 25.87 -3.51 34.81
C THR A 426 26.07 -3.45 33.30
N TYR A 427 26.17 -2.22 32.78
CA TYR A 427 26.69 -1.95 31.45
C TYR A 427 28.18 -1.64 31.53
N GLU A 428 28.96 -2.31 30.67
CA GLU A 428 30.37 -2.00 30.48
C GLU A 428 30.61 -1.53 29.06
N TYR A 429 31.50 -0.55 28.93
CA TYR A 429 31.85 0.10 27.68
C TYR A 429 33.36 0.18 27.54
N ALA A 430 33.85 -0.04 26.32
CA ALA A 430 35.26 0.12 26.00
C ALA A 430 35.43 0.47 24.52
N ASP A 431 36.60 1.00 24.17
CA ASP A 431 37.06 1.00 22.79
C ASP A 431 37.57 -0.40 22.41
N ASP A 432 37.49 -0.73 21.13
CA ASP A 432 38.18 -1.88 20.54
C ASP A 432 39.58 -1.47 20.02
N GLY A 433 40.36 -0.83 20.91
CA GLY A 433 41.66 -0.26 20.57
C GLY A 433 41.57 0.87 19.53
N THR A 434 42.38 0.78 18.49
CA THR A 434 42.45 1.75 17.37
C THR A 434 41.71 1.26 16.12
N ASN A 435 40.97 0.16 16.22
CA ASN A 435 40.22 -0.38 15.10
C ASN A 435 39.08 0.55 14.70
N LYS A 436 38.80 0.63 13.40
CA LYS A 436 37.71 1.43 12.82
C LYS A 436 36.92 0.59 11.85
N ALA A 437 35.63 0.86 11.68
CA ALA A 437 34.80 0.18 10.69
C ALA A 437 33.60 1.02 10.29
N THR A 438 33.28 0.97 9.00
CA THR A 438 32.02 1.48 8.45
C THR A 438 30.92 0.41 8.52
N HIS A 439 31.20 -0.82 8.08
CA HIS A 439 30.24 -1.93 8.23
C HIS A 439 30.86 -3.13 8.93
N LEU A 440 30.04 -3.90 9.64
CA LEU A 440 30.44 -5.08 10.38
C LEU A 440 29.44 -6.22 10.15
N VAL A 441 29.94 -7.43 9.91
CA VAL A 441 29.11 -8.64 9.79
C VAL A 441 29.88 -9.87 10.27
N THR A 442 29.17 -10.90 10.72
CA THR A 442 29.78 -12.21 10.96
C THR A 442 29.67 -13.08 9.71
N VAL A 443 30.72 -13.85 9.42
CA VAL A 443 30.70 -14.88 8.38
C VAL A 443 31.21 -16.17 8.97
N ARG A 444 30.50 -17.27 8.70
CA ARG A 444 30.93 -18.61 9.10
C ARG A 444 31.74 -19.26 7.99
N ASP A 445 33.05 -19.30 8.19
CA ASP A 445 33.98 -20.04 7.34
C ASP A 445 34.08 -21.51 7.79
N ILE A 446 34.24 -22.43 6.83
CA ILE A 446 34.32 -23.87 7.12
C ILE A 446 35.61 -24.25 7.87
N THR A 447 36.70 -23.49 7.68
CA THR A 447 38.02 -23.76 8.24
C THR A 447 38.23 -23.01 9.55
N ASN A 448 37.91 -21.72 9.55
CA ASN A 448 38.19 -20.83 10.68
C ASN A 448 37.01 -20.67 11.65
N GLY A 449 35.84 -21.21 11.30
CA GLY A 449 34.62 -21.05 12.09
C GLY A 449 34.02 -19.64 11.94
N LEU A 450 33.48 -19.11 13.04
CA LEU A 450 32.82 -17.80 13.02
C LEU A 450 33.86 -16.67 13.09
N GLU A 451 33.88 -15.83 12.06
CA GLU A 451 34.78 -14.67 11.96
C GLU A 451 33.98 -13.37 11.85
N ILE A 452 34.57 -12.26 12.32
CA ILE A 452 34.04 -10.92 12.19
C ILE A 452 34.71 -10.25 11.00
N TRP A 453 33.91 -9.78 10.05
CA TRP A 453 34.36 -8.98 8.92
C TRP A 453 34.02 -7.52 9.14
N ARG A 454 34.95 -6.65 8.74
CA ARG A 454 34.71 -5.21 8.63
C ARG A 454 34.95 -4.73 7.20
N SER A 455 34.32 -3.62 6.86
CA SER A 455 34.66 -2.82 5.69
C SER A 455 35.01 -1.38 6.07
N ASN A 456 35.87 -0.77 5.25
CA ASN A 456 36.25 0.63 5.33
C ASN A 456 36.15 1.25 3.93
N ASN A 457 35.54 2.44 3.84
CA ASN A 457 35.56 3.25 2.61
C ASN A 457 36.86 4.05 2.48
N ILE A 458 37.52 4.31 3.61
CA ILE A 458 38.84 4.93 3.71
C ILE A 458 39.64 4.15 4.76
N ASP A 459 40.51 3.26 4.34
CA ASP A 459 41.44 2.56 5.23
C ASP A 459 42.68 3.42 5.56
N GLY A 460 43.63 2.87 6.31
CA GLY A 460 44.87 3.57 6.66
C GLY A 460 45.75 3.97 5.47
N SER A 461 45.48 3.43 4.28
CA SER A 461 46.15 3.77 3.01
C SER A 461 45.27 4.64 2.10
N GLY A 462 44.08 5.06 2.55
CA GLY A 462 43.11 5.83 1.76
C GLY A 462 42.29 4.99 0.77
N LEU A 463 42.36 3.66 0.85
CA LEU A 463 41.69 2.73 -0.05
C LEU A 463 40.45 2.10 0.58
N LYS A 464 39.61 1.52 -0.28
CA LYS A 464 38.40 0.81 0.14
C LYS A 464 38.87 -0.60 0.46
N SER A 465 38.47 -1.15 1.59
CA SER A 465 39.00 -2.45 2.03
C SER A 465 38.00 -3.26 2.83
N VAL A 466 38.24 -4.58 2.82
CA VAL A 466 37.62 -5.52 3.75
C VAL A 466 38.70 -6.31 4.49
N SER A 467 38.41 -6.65 5.73
CA SER A 467 39.33 -7.40 6.59
C SER A 467 38.58 -8.21 7.64
N LYS A 468 39.21 -9.26 8.16
CA LYS A 468 38.59 -10.19 9.09
C LYS A 468 39.38 -10.34 10.40
N ALA A 469 38.66 -10.64 11.47
CA ALA A 469 39.19 -10.93 12.80
C ALA A 469 38.46 -12.15 13.41
N PRO A 470 39.13 -12.96 14.24
CA PRO A 470 38.46 -13.98 15.02
C PRO A 470 37.53 -13.33 16.05
N VAL A 471 36.48 -14.05 16.45
CA VAL A 471 35.64 -13.66 17.60
C VAL A 471 36.47 -13.78 18.88
N VAL A 472 36.43 -12.76 19.73
CA VAL A 472 37.19 -12.69 20.98
C VAL A 472 36.26 -12.50 22.19
N ASP A 473 36.79 -12.79 23.38
CA ASP A 473 36.12 -12.48 24.64
C ASP A 473 36.24 -11.00 25.00
N TRP A 474 35.34 -10.56 25.89
CA TRP A 474 35.39 -9.21 26.42
C TRP A 474 36.76 -8.91 27.08
N GLY A 475 37.22 -7.67 26.93
CA GLY A 475 38.54 -7.24 27.41
C GLY A 475 39.64 -7.38 26.35
N THR A 476 39.47 -8.27 25.37
CA THR A 476 40.42 -8.42 24.24
C THR A 476 39.97 -7.58 23.06
N ASN A 477 40.88 -6.81 22.44
CA ASN A 477 40.56 -6.05 21.22
C ASN A 477 40.60 -6.98 20.00
N LEU A 478 39.78 -6.70 18.99
CA LEU A 478 39.87 -7.44 17.73
C LEU A 478 41.23 -7.20 17.06
N VAL A 479 41.76 -8.25 16.43
CA VAL A 479 42.98 -8.17 15.63
C VAL A 479 42.61 -8.52 14.20
N PHE A 480 42.45 -7.50 13.37
CA PHE A 480 42.21 -7.68 11.94
C PHE A 480 43.54 -8.07 11.27
N ALA A 481 43.65 -9.30 10.80
CA ALA A 481 44.92 -9.86 10.34
C ALA A 481 45.33 -9.32 8.95
N ALA A 482 46.64 -9.08 8.76
CA ALA A 482 47.29 -9.00 7.46
C ALA A 482 47.77 -10.43 7.07
N PRO A 483 47.70 -10.87 5.79
CA PRO A 483 47.55 -10.06 4.57
C PRO A 483 46.11 -9.89 4.07
N THR A 484 45.10 -10.26 4.86
CA THR A 484 43.68 -10.28 4.43
C THR A 484 42.99 -8.92 4.30
N ASN A 485 43.73 -7.81 4.43
CA ASN A 485 43.25 -6.49 3.97
C ASN A 485 43.14 -6.54 2.44
N THR A 486 41.97 -6.95 1.96
CA THR A 486 41.72 -7.01 0.54
C THR A 486 41.25 -5.64 0.12
N THR A 487 42.13 -4.91 -0.58
CA THR A 487 41.92 -3.52 -0.98
C THR A 487 41.38 -3.46 -2.40
N PHE A 488 40.42 -2.58 -2.63
CA PHE A 488 39.91 -2.26 -3.94
C PHE A 488 40.75 -1.14 -4.54
N LYS A 489 41.26 -1.37 -5.75
CA LYS A 489 42.03 -0.40 -6.55
C LYS A 489 41.29 0.00 -7.81
N ASP A 490 39.97 0.05 -7.71
CA ASP A 490 39.03 0.38 -8.79
C ASP A 490 38.13 1.55 -8.36
N ASP A 491 37.47 2.18 -9.34
CA ASP A 491 36.57 3.32 -9.16
C ASP A 491 35.08 2.91 -9.03
N GLY A 492 34.79 1.69 -8.58
CA GLY A 492 33.42 1.14 -8.44
C GLY A 492 32.55 1.74 -7.33
N GLY A 493 32.84 2.94 -6.83
CA GLY A 493 32.08 3.63 -5.79
C GLY A 493 32.32 3.12 -4.37
N ASN A 494 31.59 3.68 -3.38
CA ASN A 494 31.75 3.30 -1.97
C ASN A 494 31.14 1.93 -1.66
N ILE A 495 31.62 1.29 -0.59
CA ILE A 495 30.98 0.13 0.06
C ILE A 495 29.77 0.64 0.83
N THR A 496 28.59 0.16 0.42
CA THR A 496 27.29 0.57 0.98
C THR A 496 26.78 -0.40 2.03
N ASN A 497 27.14 -1.69 1.95
CA ASN A 497 26.82 -2.71 2.94
C ASN A 497 27.69 -3.97 2.75
N ILE A 498 27.74 -4.85 3.76
CA ILE A 498 28.33 -6.19 3.67
C ILE A 498 27.40 -7.22 4.31
N VAL A 499 27.28 -8.39 3.71
CA VAL A 499 26.35 -9.45 4.17
C VAL A 499 26.97 -10.83 4.01
N GLU A 500 26.62 -11.78 4.88
CA GLU A 500 26.94 -13.19 4.68
C GLU A 500 25.98 -13.77 3.64
N TYR A 501 26.46 -14.46 2.59
CA TYR A 501 25.58 -15.22 1.68
C TYR A 501 26.35 -16.37 1.00
N GLY A 502 25.65 -17.44 0.66
CA GLY A 502 26.21 -18.63 0.04
C GLY A 502 25.53 -19.92 0.50
N GLU A 503 25.95 -21.06 -0.04
CA GLU A 503 25.46 -22.37 0.38
C GLU A 503 25.91 -22.70 1.81
N SER A 504 25.20 -23.63 2.45
CA SER A 504 25.46 -24.02 3.85
C SER A 504 26.89 -24.51 4.10
N THR A 505 27.53 -25.07 3.07
CA THR A 505 28.91 -25.59 3.10
C THR A 505 29.96 -24.55 2.73
N SER A 506 29.57 -23.40 2.18
CA SER A 506 30.49 -22.36 1.69
C SER A 506 29.87 -20.96 1.80
N LYS A 507 29.56 -20.52 3.01
CA LYS A 507 29.11 -19.14 3.23
C LYS A 507 30.27 -18.17 3.00
N GLN A 508 29.99 -17.08 2.29
CA GLN A 508 31.00 -16.10 1.88
C GLN A 508 30.58 -14.69 2.28
N LEU A 509 31.56 -13.79 2.33
CA LEU A 509 31.29 -12.37 2.45
C LEU A 509 30.86 -11.82 1.09
N TRP A 510 29.70 -11.18 1.06
CA TRP A 510 29.20 -10.40 -0.05
C TRP A 510 29.35 -8.92 0.27
N ILE A 511 29.92 -8.19 -0.67
CA ILE A 511 30.30 -6.78 -0.54
C ILE A 511 29.45 -5.99 -1.52
N MET A 512 28.51 -5.23 -0.98
CA MET A 512 27.66 -4.33 -1.74
C MET A 512 28.37 -3.00 -1.92
N ARG A 513 28.48 -2.54 -3.16
CA ARG A 513 28.97 -1.20 -3.50
C ARG A 513 27.93 -0.46 -4.34
N GLU A 514 28.19 0.82 -4.57
CA GLU A 514 27.31 1.68 -5.38
C GLU A 514 27.11 1.13 -6.80
N GLY A 515 28.14 0.51 -7.39
CA GLY A 515 28.06 -0.16 -8.70
C GLY A 515 28.20 -1.69 -8.60
N PRO A 516 29.41 -2.24 -8.79
CA PRO A 516 29.62 -3.69 -8.83
C PRO A 516 29.54 -4.35 -7.45
N ILE A 517 28.98 -5.55 -7.40
CA ILE A 517 28.90 -6.39 -6.20
C ILE A 517 30.02 -7.44 -6.25
N TYR A 518 30.67 -7.66 -5.12
CA TYR A 518 31.79 -8.58 -5.01
C TYR A 518 31.55 -9.67 -3.96
N THR A 519 32.22 -10.81 -4.14
CA THR A 519 32.33 -11.86 -3.12
C THR A 519 33.79 -12.05 -2.73
N VAL A 520 34.03 -12.63 -1.54
CA VAL A 520 35.38 -13.03 -1.11
C VAL A 520 35.50 -14.54 -1.16
N THR A 521 36.32 -15.05 -2.07
CA THR A 521 36.64 -16.49 -2.20
C THR A 521 38.13 -16.71 -1.99
N SER A 522 38.50 -17.56 -1.03
CA SER A 522 39.90 -17.88 -0.70
C SER A 522 40.81 -16.65 -0.48
N GLY A 523 40.26 -15.59 0.13
CA GLY A 523 40.99 -14.34 0.42
C GLY A 523 41.20 -13.42 -0.80
N LYS A 524 40.53 -13.68 -1.92
CA LYS A 524 40.52 -12.82 -3.10
C LYS A 524 39.12 -12.27 -3.33
N ILE A 525 39.06 -11.05 -3.85
CA ILE A 525 37.83 -10.41 -4.31
C ILE A 525 37.49 -10.96 -5.70
N ASP A 526 36.26 -11.39 -5.88
CA ASP A 526 35.70 -11.83 -7.16
C ASP A 526 34.42 -11.03 -7.46
N GLU A 527 34.31 -10.47 -8.67
CA GLU A 527 33.11 -9.73 -9.09
C GLU A 527 32.06 -10.73 -9.54
N ILE A 528 30.79 -10.51 -9.17
CA ILE A 528 29.72 -11.34 -9.73
C ILE A 528 29.64 -11.12 -11.25
N PRO A 529 29.26 -12.11 -12.06
CA PRO A 529 29.26 -12.02 -13.53
C PRO A 529 28.08 -11.19 -14.07
N LEU A 530 27.89 -9.98 -13.55
CA LEU A 530 26.86 -8.99 -13.89
C LEU A 530 27.51 -7.60 -14.02
N SER A 531 28.29 -7.43 -15.08
CA SER A 531 29.06 -6.19 -15.34
C SER A 531 28.17 -4.96 -15.54
N GLU A 532 26.93 -5.17 -15.93
CA GLU A 532 25.90 -4.17 -16.22
C GLU A 532 25.55 -3.34 -14.98
N LEU A 533 25.74 -3.88 -13.76
CA LEU A 533 25.51 -3.17 -12.50
C LEU A 533 26.34 -1.89 -12.37
N ARG A 534 27.47 -1.81 -13.09
CA ARG A 534 28.30 -0.58 -13.15
C ARG A 534 27.58 0.59 -13.83
N THR A 535 26.65 0.31 -14.75
CA THR A 535 25.92 1.34 -15.50
C THR A 535 24.87 2.04 -14.63
N VAL A 536 24.33 1.34 -13.65
CA VAL A 536 23.27 1.82 -12.74
C VAL A 536 23.83 2.24 -11.37
N ALA A 537 25.11 2.60 -11.32
CA ALA A 537 25.79 2.91 -10.08
C ALA A 537 25.13 4.11 -9.36
N SER A 538 24.75 3.91 -8.10
CA SER A 538 24.11 4.93 -7.26
C SER A 538 24.49 4.75 -5.80
N SER A 539 24.61 5.88 -5.09
CA SER A 539 24.91 5.91 -3.65
C SER A 539 23.90 5.17 -2.78
N THR A 540 22.70 4.89 -3.31
CA THR A 540 21.63 4.17 -2.61
C THR A 540 21.72 2.66 -2.76
N ASN A 541 22.42 2.15 -3.77
CA ASN A 541 22.43 0.73 -4.12
C ASN A 541 23.03 -0.12 -3.00
N GLY A 542 22.41 -1.26 -2.72
CA GLY A 542 22.89 -2.24 -1.75
C GLY A 542 22.93 -1.77 -0.29
N ARG A 543 22.39 -0.59 0.04
CA ARG A 543 22.27 -0.12 1.44
C ARG A 543 21.39 -1.06 2.26
N ALA A 544 20.29 -1.53 1.67
CA ALA A 544 19.40 -2.49 2.27
C ALA A 544 19.64 -3.86 1.61
N ALA A 545 20.11 -4.82 2.40
CA ALA A 545 20.33 -6.19 1.95
C ALA A 545 19.97 -7.18 3.07
N THR A 546 19.32 -8.27 2.71
CA THR A 546 18.99 -9.35 3.65
C THR A 546 18.92 -10.69 2.93
N ILE A 547 19.02 -11.78 3.69
CA ILE A 547 18.77 -13.12 3.19
C ILE A 547 17.35 -13.50 3.58
N HIS A 548 16.59 -13.97 2.60
CA HIS A 548 15.28 -14.54 2.87
C HIS A 548 15.13 -15.89 2.17
N ASN A 549 14.92 -16.94 2.98
CA ASN A 549 14.99 -18.32 2.55
C ASN A 549 16.37 -18.65 1.91
N VAL A 550 16.44 -18.85 0.59
CA VAL A 550 17.67 -19.11 -0.16
C VAL A 550 18.15 -17.91 -0.99
N TYR A 551 17.34 -16.86 -1.04
CA TYR A 551 17.56 -15.71 -1.91
C TYR A 551 18.29 -14.59 -1.19
N LEU A 552 19.21 -13.95 -1.90
CA LEU A 552 19.78 -12.67 -1.49
C LEU A 552 18.89 -11.56 -2.05
N LEU A 553 18.32 -10.76 -1.14
CA LEU A 553 17.49 -9.60 -1.47
C LEU A 553 18.29 -8.34 -1.23
N PHE A 554 18.33 -7.42 -2.20
CA PHE A 554 18.97 -6.13 -2.02
C PHE A 554 18.33 -5.06 -2.90
N ASN A 555 18.51 -3.79 -2.52
CA ASN A 555 17.97 -2.68 -3.28
C ASN A 555 18.91 -2.26 -4.43
N LEU A 556 18.33 -1.94 -5.59
CA LEU A 556 19.04 -1.41 -6.75
C LEU A 556 18.21 -0.26 -7.34
N GLY A 557 18.73 0.96 -7.28
CA GLY A 557 17.96 2.16 -7.60
C GLY A 557 16.72 2.28 -6.72
N SER A 558 15.56 2.48 -7.36
CA SER A 558 14.23 2.45 -6.72
C SER A 558 13.62 1.05 -6.63
N GLY A 559 14.26 0.05 -7.24
CA GLY A 559 13.79 -1.33 -7.26
C GLY A 559 14.41 -2.20 -6.17
N MET A 560 14.06 -3.49 -6.24
CA MET A 560 14.58 -4.50 -5.34
C MET A 560 14.86 -5.77 -6.14
N GLU A 561 16.08 -6.25 -6.03
CA GLU A 561 16.55 -7.39 -6.77
C GLU A 561 16.57 -8.64 -5.90
N ARG A 562 16.24 -9.76 -6.53
CA ARG A 562 16.39 -11.10 -5.97
C ARG A 562 17.48 -11.83 -6.73
N TYR A 563 18.52 -12.25 -6.02
CA TYR A 563 19.62 -13.02 -6.59
C TYR A 563 19.63 -14.45 -6.06
N TYR A 564 19.74 -15.41 -6.98
CA TYR A 564 19.98 -16.82 -6.69
C TYR A 564 20.53 -17.56 -7.92
N SER A 565 21.52 -18.42 -7.72
CA SER A 565 22.10 -19.27 -8.78
C SER A 565 22.48 -18.50 -10.07
N ARG A 566 23.13 -17.35 -9.91
CA ARG A 566 23.54 -16.43 -11.01
C ARG A 566 22.38 -15.79 -11.79
N ASN A 567 21.14 -16.00 -11.37
CA ASN A 567 19.99 -15.29 -11.90
C ASN A 567 19.69 -14.08 -11.01
N LEU A 568 19.51 -12.93 -11.65
CA LEU A 568 19.09 -11.68 -11.02
C LEU A 568 17.72 -11.33 -11.56
N GLU A 569 16.75 -11.18 -10.66
CA GLU A 569 15.37 -10.85 -11.02
C GLU A 569 14.89 -9.64 -10.22
N ASP A 570 14.40 -8.62 -10.93
CA ASP A 570 13.69 -7.49 -10.31
C ASP A 570 12.38 -8.02 -9.72
N ILE A 571 12.15 -7.75 -8.44
CA ILE A 571 10.92 -8.07 -7.71
C ILE A 571 10.41 -6.85 -6.94
N GLY A 572 10.94 -5.66 -7.22
CA GLY A 572 10.64 -4.44 -6.48
C GLY A 572 9.24 -3.88 -6.74
N PRO A 573 8.80 -2.94 -5.88
CA PRO A 573 7.52 -2.25 -6.01
C PRO A 573 7.48 -1.25 -7.19
N ASN A 574 8.62 -1.03 -7.84
CA ASN A 574 8.81 -0.25 -9.07
C ASN A 574 8.37 -0.99 -10.35
N ARG A 575 8.09 -2.30 -10.29
CA ARG A 575 7.63 -3.08 -11.44
C ARG A 575 6.21 -2.69 -11.88
N PHE A 576 5.88 -3.03 -13.13
CA PHE A 576 4.58 -2.73 -13.75
C PHE A 576 4.32 -1.22 -13.79
N GLU A 577 3.23 -0.72 -13.22
CA GLU A 577 2.97 0.72 -13.09
C GLU A 577 3.87 1.41 -12.06
N GLY A 578 4.65 0.64 -11.29
CA GLY A 578 5.55 1.14 -10.25
C GLY A 578 4.80 1.84 -9.12
N MET A 579 5.47 2.72 -8.38
CA MET A 579 4.85 3.50 -7.31
C MET A 579 4.24 4.79 -7.86
N THR A 580 3.09 5.20 -7.29
CA THR A 580 2.44 6.47 -7.65
C THR A 580 3.38 7.65 -7.39
N PRO A 581 3.31 8.76 -8.17
CA PRO A 581 4.30 9.85 -8.09
C PRO A 581 4.54 10.40 -6.69
N GLU A 582 3.50 10.45 -5.83
CA GLU A 582 3.58 10.97 -4.47
C GLU A 582 4.19 9.99 -3.45
N LYS A 583 4.52 8.77 -3.86
CA LYS A 583 5.09 7.69 -3.04
C LYS A 583 6.37 7.09 -3.65
N GLN A 584 6.94 7.70 -4.69
CA GLN A 584 8.19 7.23 -5.31
C GLN A 584 9.38 7.46 -4.39
N GLY A 585 10.34 6.55 -4.40
CA GLY A 585 11.37 6.47 -3.38
C GLY A 585 12.39 5.37 -3.62
N VAL A 586 13.12 5.00 -2.56
CA VAL A 586 14.10 3.91 -2.56
C VAL A 586 13.86 2.97 -1.40
N VAL A 587 14.19 1.69 -1.56
CA VAL A 587 14.15 0.73 -0.45
C VAL A 587 15.27 1.05 0.53
N SER A 588 14.92 1.38 1.77
CA SER A 588 15.84 1.79 2.84
C SER A 588 16.13 0.68 3.85
N ALA A 589 15.19 -0.22 4.07
CA ALA A 589 15.29 -1.34 5.01
C ALA A 589 14.53 -2.55 4.49
N ILE A 590 15.05 -3.76 4.74
CA ILE A 590 14.39 -5.02 4.40
C ILE A 590 14.46 -5.93 5.63
N ILE A 591 13.31 -6.45 6.06
CA ILE A 591 13.22 -7.42 7.14
C ILE A 591 12.42 -8.65 6.71
N GLY A 592 13.03 -9.82 6.88
CA GLY A 592 12.38 -11.09 6.63
C GLY A 592 11.53 -11.52 7.82
N TYR A 593 10.33 -12.02 7.54
CA TYR A 593 9.47 -12.73 8.49
C TYR A 593 9.13 -14.11 7.89
N PRO A 594 8.92 -15.18 8.67
CA PRO A 594 8.57 -16.46 8.07
C PRO A 594 7.35 -16.35 7.13
N GLY A 595 7.54 -16.67 5.84
CA GLY A 595 6.50 -16.60 4.80
C GLY A 595 6.23 -15.21 4.19
N ALA A 596 6.89 -14.14 4.65
CA ALA A 596 6.71 -12.79 4.12
C ALA A 596 7.97 -11.94 4.31
N TYR A 597 8.09 -10.82 3.63
CA TYR A 597 9.10 -9.82 4.01
C TYR A 597 8.53 -8.43 3.90
N PHE A 598 9.07 -7.52 4.71
CA PHE A 598 8.63 -6.15 4.81
C PHE A 598 9.77 -5.25 4.39
N ILE A 599 9.43 -4.19 3.67
CA ILE A 599 10.38 -3.18 3.26
C ILE A 599 9.95 -1.80 3.75
N GLY A 600 10.93 -1.00 4.13
CA GLY A 600 10.79 0.45 4.26
C GLY A 600 11.05 1.05 2.88
N TYR A 601 10.03 1.70 2.32
CA TYR A 601 10.17 2.44 1.06
C TYR A 601 10.20 3.93 1.37
N ASP A 602 11.38 4.53 1.26
CA ASP A 602 11.68 5.90 1.65
C ASP A 602 11.38 6.87 0.51
N GLY A 603 10.35 7.70 0.68
CA GLY A 603 9.95 8.74 -0.27
C GLY A 603 10.88 9.96 -0.31
N GLY A 604 11.94 9.98 0.49
CA GLY A 604 12.84 11.12 0.59
C GLY A 604 12.14 12.34 1.17
N ALA A 605 12.58 13.55 0.78
CA ALA A 605 12.08 14.80 1.35
C ALA A 605 10.75 15.30 0.75
N ALA A 606 10.32 14.74 -0.39
CA ALA A 606 9.19 15.27 -1.18
C ALA A 606 7.95 14.37 -1.21
N ASN A 607 8.12 13.06 -0.97
CA ASN A 607 7.06 12.07 -1.09
C ASN A 607 6.71 11.43 0.26
N TYR A 608 5.61 10.68 0.30
CA TYR A 608 5.27 9.84 1.43
C TYR A 608 6.15 8.59 1.43
N SER A 609 6.56 8.16 2.62
CA SER A 609 7.24 6.87 2.82
C SER A 609 6.21 5.81 3.19
N THR A 610 6.43 4.57 2.77
CA THR A 610 5.49 3.47 3.01
C THR A 610 6.20 2.23 3.51
N VAL A 611 5.55 1.46 4.40
CA VAL A 611 5.94 0.08 4.65
C VAL A 611 5.15 -0.82 3.72
N LEU A 612 5.86 -1.56 2.86
CA LEU A 612 5.26 -2.53 1.96
C LEU A 612 5.57 -3.94 2.46
N ALA A 613 4.57 -4.81 2.42
CA ALA A 613 4.70 -6.22 2.74
C ALA A 613 4.57 -7.03 1.46
N ASN A 614 5.43 -8.02 1.28
CA ASN A 614 5.31 -9.01 0.21
C ASN A 614 4.96 -10.36 0.82
N ASN A 615 3.91 -10.99 0.32
CA ASN A 615 3.38 -12.26 0.79
C ASN A 615 4.21 -13.49 0.34
N ASN A 616 5.41 -13.24 -0.20
CA ASN A 616 6.46 -14.18 -0.59
C ASN A 616 5.99 -15.63 -0.75
N SER A 617 5.29 -15.88 -1.83
CA SER A 617 4.92 -17.23 -2.22
C SER A 617 5.51 -17.43 -3.61
N GLY A 618 6.30 -18.48 -3.83
CA GLY A 618 6.71 -18.92 -5.18
C GLY A 618 5.52 -19.40 -6.02
N ILE A 619 4.36 -18.78 -5.86
CA ILE A 619 3.06 -19.02 -6.47
C ILE A 619 2.82 -17.85 -7.44
N PRO A 620 2.30 -18.12 -8.65
CA PRO A 620 1.76 -17.05 -9.50
C PRO A 620 0.73 -16.24 -8.72
N GLY A 621 1.01 -14.96 -8.44
CA GLY A 621 0.13 -14.09 -7.63
C GLY A 621 0.76 -13.50 -6.36
N ALA A 622 2.06 -13.68 -6.08
CA ALA A 622 2.70 -12.91 -5.00
C ALA A 622 2.87 -11.42 -5.38
N GLY A 623 2.60 -10.53 -4.42
CA GLY A 623 2.41 -9.11 -4.66
C GLY A 623 2.91 -8.20 -3.55
N TRP A 624 2.93 -6.90 -3.84
CA TRP A 624 3.22 -5.88 -2.84
C TRP A 624 1.92 -5.34 -2.23
N HIS A 625 1.89 -5.22 -0.91
CA HIS A 625 0.73 -4.75 -0.15
C HIS A 625 1.15 -3.58 0.74
N GLU A 626 0.44 -2.45 0.69
CA GLU A 626 0.76 -1.30 1.54
C GLU A 626 0.25 -1.52 2.97
N TYR A 627 1.20 -1.72 3.90
CA TYR A 627 0.91 -1.98 5.29
C TYR A 627 0.82 -0.70 6.13
N TYR A 628 1.59 0.33 5.76
CA TYR A 628 1.61 1.64 6.43
C TYR A 628 2.05 2.77 5.49
N LYS A 629 1.52 3.97 5.72
CA LYS A 629 1.90 5.23 5.05
C LYS A 629 2.30 6.26 6.09
N SER A 630 3.42 6.96 5.86
CA SER A 630 3.87 8.05 6.72
C SER A 630 2.80 9.15 6.81
N PRO A 631 2.69 9.87 7.96
CA PRO A 631 1.67 10.91 8.12
C PRO A 631 1.87 12.12 7.19
N MET A 632 3.12 12.43 6.86
CA MET A 632 3.51 13.61 6.09
C MET A 632 4.49 13.24 4.99
N LYS A 633 4.48 14.03 3.91
CA LYS A 633 5.54 14.03 2.90
C LYS A 633 6.85 14.47 3.57
N GLY A 634 7.95 13.80 3.25
CA GLY A 634 9.25 14.09 3.88
C GLY A 634 9.55 13.33 5.17
N ASP A 635 8.56 12.67 5.78
CA ASP A 635 8.79 11.74 6.90
C ASP A 635 9.39 10.45 6.32
N ARG A 636 10.71 10.31 6.41
CA ARG A 636 11.48 9.18 5.84
C ARG A 636 11.35 7.92 6.69
N ILE A 637 11.23 6.76 6.06
CA ILE A 637 11.34 5.47 6.75
C ILE A 637 12.76 4.94 6.58
N LEU A 638 13.53 4.82 7.67
CA LEU A 638 14.97 4.51 7.59
C LEU A 638 15.34 3.13 8.11
N ASP A 639 14.55 2.55 9.01
CA ASP A 639 14.81 1.23 9.57
C ASP A 639 13.53 0.54 10.07
N LEU A 640 13.55 -0.79 10.11
CA LEU A 640 12.46 -1.66 10.53
C LEU A 640 12.97 -2.75 11.48
N ASN A 641 12.18 -3.14 12.49
CA ASN A 641 12.52 -4.28 13.35
C ASN A 641 11.30 -5.00 13.92
N PHE A 642 11.36 -6.32 14.07
CA PHE A 642 10.30 -7.12 14.69
C PHE A 642 10.64 -7.49 16.13
N GLN A 643 9.82 -7.07 17.09
CA GLN A 643 9.93 -7.50 18.48
C GLN A 643 8.81 -8.50 18.79
N THR A 644 9.19 -9.75 19.06
CA THR A 644 8.27 -10.79 19.52
C THR A 644 7.96 -10.62 21.01
N THR A 645 6.68 -10.60 21.38
CA THR A 645 6.22 -10.46 22.75
C THR A 645 5.60 -11.79 23.20
N PRO A 646 6.13 -12.45 24.25
CA PRO A 646 5.54 -13.68 24.74
C PRO A 646 4.10 -13.50 25.24
N GLY A 647 3.27 -14.51 24.99
CA GLY A 647 1.87 -14.56 25.44
C GLY A 647 0.89 -14.04 24.41
N SER A 648 -0.30 -13.65 24.88
CA SER A 648 -1.40 -13.19 24.02
C SER A 648 -1.25 -11.74 23.56
N SER A 649 -0.22 -11.02 24.00
CA SER A 649 0.01 -9.65 23.52
C SER A 649 0.52 -9.69 22.08
N PRO A 650 0.07 -8.78 21.19
CA PRO A 650 0.50 -8.80 19.80
C PRO A 650 2.00 -8.48 19.71
N ASP A 651 2.64 -9.11 18.74
CA ASP A 651 3.98 -8.79 18.31
C ASP A 651 4.03 -7.38 17.73
N ARG A 652 5.23 -6.81 17.62
CA ARG A 652 5.40 -5.41 17.22
C ARG A 652 6.37 -5.29 16.06
N LEU A 653 5.88 -4.74 14.95
CA LEU A 653 6.72 -4.23 13.88
C LEU A 653 7.05 -2.77 14.18
N TRP A 654 8.27 -2.52 14.62
CA TRP A 654 8.82 -1.18 14.86
C TRP A 654 9.26 -0.54 13.55
N VAL A 655 8.90 0.73 13.39
CA VAL A 655 9.16 1.55 12.20
C VAL A 655 9.74 2.88 12.65
N ALA A 656 10.90 3.24 12.10
CA ALA A 656 11.46 4.58 12.25
C ALA A 656 10.84 5.49 11.19
N VAL A 657 10.08 6.52 11.59
CA VAL A 657 9.32 7.41 10.69
C VAL A 657 9.68 8.86 11.00
N GLY A 658 10.47 9.48 10.11
CA GLY A 658 10.98 10.84 10.33
C GLY A 658 11.77 10.91 11.64
N ASP A 659 11.37 11.79 12.55
CA ASP A 659 11.95 11.91 13.89
C ASP A 659 11.32 10.99 14.94
N ASP A 660 10.27 10.26 14.56
CA ASP A 660 9.45 9.48 15.47
C ASP A 660 9.69 7.98 15.31
N ILE A 661 9.40 7.25 16.38
CA ILE A 661 9.36 5.79 16.40
C ILE A 661 7.91 5.37 16.60
N VAL A 662 7.41 4.52 15.71
CA VAL A 662 6.07 3.92 15.80
C VAL A 662 6.17 2.41 15.78
N TYR A 663 5.16 1.73 16.31
CA TYR A 663 4.97 0.31 16.05
C TYR A 663 3.60 0.03 15.45
N LEU A 664 3.55 -1.04 14.67
CA LEU A 664 2.34 -1.64 14.12
C LEU A 664 2.13 -2.99 14.82
N PRO A 665 0.94 -3.27 15.38
CA PRO A 665 0.67 -4.57 15.96
C PRO A 665 0.67 -5.65 14.88
N PHE A 666 1.25 -6.79 15.22
CA PHE A 666 1.36 -7.96 14.39
C PHE A 666 0.81 -9.16 15.18
N PRO A 667 0.10 -10.10 14.56
CA PRO A 667 -0.53 -11.17 15.31
C PRO A 667 0.54 -12.13 15.86
N SER A 668 0.37 -12.57 17.12
CA SER A 668 1.33 -13.45 17.80
C SER A 668 0.91 -14.92 17.76
N ASP A 669 -0.38 -15.21 17.95
CA ASP A 669 -0.91 -16.57 18.06
C ASP A 669 -1.29 -17.19 16.69
N THR A 670 -1.59 -16.35 15.70
CA THR A 670 -2.05 -16.81 14.37
C THR A 670 -1.41 -15.98 13.26
N LEU A 671 -1.28 -16.55 12.06
CA LEU A 671 -0.79 -15.80 10.90
C LEU A 671 -1.85 -14.87 10.30
N ASP A 672 -3.14 -15.17 10.48
CA ASP A 672 -4.25 -14.35 9.98
C ASP A 672 -4.65 -13.30 11.04
N PRO A 673 -4.31 -12.02 10.87
CA PRO A 673 -4.53 -11.03 11.92
C PRO A 673 -6.01 -10.78 12.20
N THR A 674 -6.93 -11.18 11.31
CA THR A 674 -8.38 -11.02 11.53
C THR A 674 -8.95 -11.98 12.58
N LYS A 675 -8.18 -13.02 12.96
CA LYS A 675 -8.55 -14.02 13.97
C LYS A 675 -7.95 -13.73 15.35
N ASP A 676 -7.00 -12.80 15.44
CA ASP A 676 -6.40 -12.37 16.69
C ASP A 676 -7.25 -11.25 17.34
N ALA A 677 -7.72 -11.48 18.57
CA ALA A 677 -8.58 -10.54 19.30
C ALA A 677 -7.82 -9.31 19.83
N ASN A 678 -6.49 -9.37 19.89
CA ASN A 678 -5.64 -8.30 20.39
C ASN A 678 -5.12 -7.39 19.28
N MET A 679 -5.38 -7.72 18.01
CA MET A 679 -5.13 -6.83 16.89
C MET A 679 -5.95 -5.54 17.00
N ARG A 680 -5.33 -4.44 16.61
CA ARG A 680 -5.95 -3.12 16.56
C ARG A 680 -5.81 -2.55 15.16
N TRP A 681 -6.92 -2.07 14.61
CA TRP A 681 -7.08 -1.65 13.22
C TRP A 681 -7.17 -0.14 13.10
N THR A 682 -6.58 0.41 12.04
CA THR A 682 -6.71 1.83 11.72
C THR A 682 -8.16 2.15 11.33
N HIS A 683 -8.59 3.39 11.51
CA HIS A 683 -10.00 3.79 11.37
C HIS A 683 -10.48 3.94 9.93
N GLU A 684 -9.57 4.13 8.97
CA GLU A 684 -9.89 4.32 7.55
C GLU A 684 -8.78 3.83 6.63
N GLY A 685 -9.16 3.26 5.48
CA GLY A 685 -8.23 2.77 4.46
C GLY A 685 -8.87 2.74 3.08
N VAL A 686 -8.03 2.77 2.03
CA VAL A 686 -8.46 2.90 0.63
C VAL A 686 -7.81 1.85 -0.25
N ILE A 687 -8.54 1.37 -1.24
CA ILE A 687 -7.99 0.61 -2.35
C ILE A 687 -8.62 1.06 -3.67
N ILE A 688 -7.82 1.11 -4.73
CA ILE A 688 -8.22 1.52 -6.08
C ILE A 688 -8.03 0.31 -7.00
N SER A 689 -9.09 -0.10 -7.69
CA SER A 689 -9.01 -1.17 -8.68
C SER A 689 -8.23 -0.75 -9.93
N GLY A 690 -7.76 -1.73 -10.69
CA GLY A 690 -7.43 -1.50 -12.10
C GLY A 690 -8.69 -1.12 -12.90
N TYR A 691 -8.49 -0.62 -14.11
CA TYR A 691 -9.53 -0.41 -15.11
C TYR A 691 -10.05 -1.75 -15.65
N MET A 692 -11.36 -1.92 -15.59
CA MET A 692 -12.09 -3.08 -16.08
C MET A 692 -12.60 -2.80 -17.50
N TYR A 693 -12.24 -3.67 -18.46
CA TYR A 693 -12.68 -3.61 -19.85
C TYR A 693 -13.57 -4.78 -20.26
N ALA A 694 -13.93 -5.68 -19.34
CA ALA A 694 -14.76 -6.86 -19.62
C ALA A 694 -14.22 -7.69 -20.82
N GLY A 695 -12.91 -7.62 -21.08
CA GLY A 695 -12.25 -8.23 -22.25
C GLY A 695 -12.61 -7.62 -23.62
N LEU A 696 -13.24 -6.44 -23.69
CA LEU A 696 -13.60 -5.73 -24.91
C LEU A 696 -13.21 -4.24 -24.83
N TYR A 697 -12.01 -3.89 -25.27
CA TYR A 697 -11.45 -2.53 -25.09
C TYR A 697 -12.22 -1.39 -25.78
N ASN A 698 -12.77 -1.61 -26.98
CA ASN A 698 -13.30 -0.53 -27.82
C ASN A 698 -14.81 -0.24 -27.65
N ILE A 699 -15.53 -1.09 -26.90
CA ILE A 699 -17.00 -1.05 -26.85
C ILE A 699 -17.49 -0.29 -25.60
N TYR A 700 -18.53 0.52 -25.78
CA TYR A 700 -19.26 1.14 -24.67
C TYR A 700 -19.99 0.10 -23.84
N LYS A 701 -19.84 0.25 -22.52
CA LYS A 701 -20.44 -0.63 -21.52
C LYS A 701 -21.34 0.21 -20.64
N PHE A 702 -22.42 -0.42 -20.21
CA PHE A 702 -23.33 0.13 -19.22
C PHE A 702 -23.13 -0.62 -17.91
N SER A 703 -22.57 0.05 -16.90
CA SER A 703 -22.41 -0.48 -15.54
C SER A 703 -23.64 -0.10 -14.70
N TYR A 704 -24.27 -1.07 -14.03
CA TYR A 704 -25.53 -0.86 -13.32
C TYR A 704 -25.34 -0.72 -11.80
N SER A 705 -24.78 -1.76 -11.17
CA SER A 705 -24.63 -1.86 -9.73
C SER A 705 -23.28 -2.47 -9.35
N ILE A 706 -22.93 -2.28 -8.08
CA ILE A 706 -21.82 -2.97 -7.42
C ILE A 706 -22.38 -3.77 -6.25
N THR A 707 -21.99 -5.03 -6.19
CA THR A 707 -22.30 -5.94 -5.09
C THR A 707 -21.03 -6.25 -4.30
N LEU A 708 -21.08 -6.04 -2.99
CA LEU A 708 -20.03 -6.45 -2.07
C LEU A 708 -20.42 -7.71 -1.31
N PHE A 709 -19.48 -8.66 -1.27
CA PHE A 709 -19.50 -9.78 -0.34
C PHE A 709 -18.57 -9.44 0.83
N ALA A 710 -19.15 -9.06 1.97
CA ALA A 710 -18.41 -8.54 3.10
C ALA A 710 -18.91 -9.08 4.45
N GLU A 711 -17.97 -9.30 5.37
CA GLU A 711 -18.22 -9.71 6.74
C GLU A 711 -17.90 -8.59 7.72
N ARG A 712 -18.47 -8.68 8.93
CA ARG A 712 -18.27 -7.72 10.02
C ARG A 712 -18.68 -6.29 9.65
N MET A 713 -19.71 -6.16 8.80
CA MET A 713 -20.35 -4.87 8.51
C MET A 713 -21.40 -4.57 9.58
N ALA A 714 -21.47 -3.31 9.98
CA ALA A 714 -22.47 -2.80 10.91
C ALA A 714 -22.76 -1.33 10.60
N LYS A 715 -24.05 -0.99 10.51
CA LYS A 715 -24.51 0.39 10.38
C LYS A 715 -23.92 1.27 11.49
N ASP A 716 -23.45 2.46 11.11
CA ASP A 716 -22.80 3.43 12.00
C ASP A 716 -21.57 2.86 12.76
N GLY A 717 -21.00 1.74 12.30
CA GLY A 717 -19.90 1.01 12.95
C GLY A 717 -18.77 0.68 12.00
N GLN A 718 -18.89 -0.43 11.28
CA GLN A 718 -17.98 -0.88 10.23
C GLN A 718 -18.72 -0.79 8.89
N PHE A 719 -18.35 0.16 8.05
CA PHE A 719 -19.04 0.39 6.78
C PHE A 719 -18.04 0.68 5.66
N VAL A 720 -18.54 0.61 4.42
CA VAL A 720 -17.76 0.82 3.22
C VAL A 720 -18.47 1.84 2.33
N GLU A 721 -17.70 2.79 1.84
CA GLU A 721 -18.14 3.70 0.79
C GLU A 721 -17.37 3.37 -0.50
N ILE A 722 -18.03 3.50 -1.65
CA ILE A 722 -17.39 3.28 -2.94
C ILE A 722 -17.56 4.51 -3.80
N ASP A 723 -16.47 4.90 -4.46
CA ASP A 723 -16.48 5.86 -5.54
C ASP A 723 -16.10 5.17 -6.85
N TYR A 724 -16.51 5.72 -7.98
CA TYR A 724 -16.18 5.18 -9.31
C TYR A 724 -15.68 6.24 -10.28
N GLN A 725 -15.01 5.76 -11.33
CA GLN A 725 -14.60 6.54 -12.49
C GLN A 725 -14.82 5.76 -13.77
N THR A 726 -15.16 6.50 -14.83
CA THR A 726 -15.30 5.99 -16.18
C THR A 726 -14.30 6.66 -17.11
N ASP A 727 -13.77 5.89 -18.07
CA ASP A 727 -12.90 6.41 -19.12
C ASP A 727 -11.70 7.22 -18.58
N ASP A 728 -11.40 8.38 -19.16
CA ASP A 728 -10.28 9.26 -18.80
C ASP A 728 -10.65 10.31 -17.74
N GLU A 729 -11.78 10.14 -17.04
CA GLU A 729 -12.19 11.08 -16.01
C GLU A 729 -11.21 11.11 -14.83
N THR A 730 -10.90 12.32 -14.37
CA THR A 730 -10.06 12.56 -13.19
C THR A 730 -10.87 12.77 -11.92
N THR A 731 -12.18 13.01 -12.03
CA THR A 731 -13.09 13.24 -10.89
C THR A 731 -13.69 11.92 -10.43
N TRP A 732 -13.73 11.69 -9.12
CA TRP A 732 -14.36 10.49 -8.54
C TRP A 732 -15.83 10.77 -8.22
N HIS A 733 -16.73 9.88 -8.64
CA HIS A 733 -18.15 9.98 -8.34
C HIS A 733 -18.51 9.05 -7.18
N ASN A 734 -19.10 9.60 -6.13
CA ASN A 734 -19.50 8.84 -4.95
C ASN A 734 -20.83 8.10 -5.18
N ILE A 735 -20.90 6.84 -4.75
CA ILE A 735 -22.17 6.11 -4.64
C ILE A 735 -22.91 6.62 -3.39
N PRO A 736 -24.14 7.15 -3.51
CA PRO A 736 -24.79 7.89 -2.43
C PRO A 736 -25.02 7.11 -1.13
N ASP A 737 -25.30 5.81 -1.24
CA ASP A 737 -25.70 4.97 -0.12
C ASP A 737 -24.51 4.07 0.29
N PRO A 738 -24.06 4.09 1.56
CA PRO A 738 -22.97 3.25 2.02
C PRO A 738 -23.37 1.77 2.08
N PHE A 739 -22.36 0.90 2.04
CA PHE A 739 -22.50 -0.53 2.26
C PHE A 739 -22.35 -0.80 3.76
N GLU A 740 -23.42 -1.28 4.40
CA GLU A 740 -23.49 -1.46 5.86
C GLU A 740 -23.98 -2.85 6.29
N THR A 741 -24.32 -3.72 5.33
CA THR A 741 -24.94 -5.03 5.59
C THR A 741 -24.02 -6.19 5.19
N SER A 742 -23.98 -7.23 6.02
CA SER A 742 -23.31 -8.52 5.76
C SER A 742 -24.36 -9.63 5.58
N PRO A 743 -24.09 -10.69 4.79
CA PRO A 743 -22.85 -10.96 4.05
C PRO A 743 -22.81 -10.31 2.66
N ILE A 744 -23.95 -9.81 2.15
CA ILE A 744 -24.08 -9.26 0.80
C ILE A 744 -24.79 -7.91 0.89
N SER A 745 -24.27 -6.93 0.15
CA SER A 745 -24.92 -5.63 -0.04
C SER A 745 -24.69 -5.16 -1.47
N GLU A 746 -25.79 -4.85 -2.16
CA GLU A 746 -25.78 -4.32 -3.53
C GLU A 746 -26.20 -2.85 -3.49
N GLN A 747 -25.49 -2.00 -4.24
CA GLN A 747 -25.87 -0.61 -4.45
C GLN A 747 -25.79 -0.26 -5.94
N LYS A 748 -26.74 0.57 -6.39
CA LYS A 748 -26.75 1.10 -7.76
C LYS A 748 -25.76 2.25 -7.89
N LEU A 749 -25.04 2.32 -9.02
CA LEU A 749 -24.06 3.39 -9.24
C LEU A 749 -24.69 4.79 -9.26
N LYS A 750 -25.93 4.89 -9.74
CA LYS A 750 -26.74 6.11 -9.77
C LYS A 750 -28.21 5.75 -9.58
N LYS A 751 -28.97 6.61 -8.88
CA LYS A 751 -30.34 6.31 -8.41
C LYS A 751 -31.35 6.00 -9.53
N GLU A 752 -31.19 6.56 -10.73
CA GLU A 752 -32.16 6.38 -11.83
C GLU A 752 -31.65 5.45 -12.94
N TYR A 753 -30.48 5.74 -13.51
CA TYR A 753 -29.91 5.00 -14.63
C TYR A 753 -28.41 4.85 -14.39
N GLY A 754 -27.87 3.64 -14.54
CA GLY A 754 -26.44 3.31 -14.40
C GLY A 754 -25.51 4.15 -15.30
N VAL A 755 -24.24 3.80 -15.33
CA VAL A 755 -23.19 4.64 -15.93
C VAL A 755 -22.67 4.03 -17.21
N ASN A 756 -22.48 4.85 -18.24
CA ASN A 756 -21.88 4.43 -19.50
C ASN A 756 -20.40 4.80 -19.55
N GLY A 757 -19.56 3.90 -20.04
CA GLY A 757 -18.14 4.14 -20.28
C GLY A 757 -17.50 3.00 -21.07
N ARG A 758 -16.34 3.21 -21.67
CA ARG A 758 -15.54 2.14 -22.29
C ARG A 758 -14.73 1.37 -21.25
N ARG A 759 -14.27 2.04 -20.20
CA ARG A 759 -13.60 1.41 -19.05
C ARG A 759 -14.16 1.93 -17.74
N PHE A 760 -14.11 1.08 -16.71
CA PHE A 760 -14.65 1.36 -15.38
C PHE A 760 -13.61 1.04 -14.31
N ARG A 761 -13.50 1.86 -13.28
CA ARG A 761 -12.74 1.51 -12.07
C ARG A 761 -13.45 2.00 -10.82
N TYR A 762 -13.22 1.33 -9.71
CA TYR A 762 -13.76 1.72 -8.41
C TYR A 762 -12.65 2.02 -7.40
N ARG A 763 -13.01 2.80 -6.39
CA ARG A 763 -12.24 3.06 -5.20
C ARG A 763 -13.09 2.70 -4.00
N ILE A 764 -12.60 1.79 -3.17
CA ILE A 764 -13.26 1.36 -1.94
C ILE A 764 -12.62 2.10 -0.78
N ARG A 765 -13.45 2.74 0.06
CA ARG A 765 -13.05 3.36 1.33
C ARG A 765 -13.67 2.56 2.47
N MET A 766 -12.82 1.87 3.23
CA MET A 766 -13.21 1.08 4.38
C MET A 766 -13.12 1.95 5.63
N GLN A 767 -14.13 1.89 6.51
CA GLN A 767 -14.17 2.71 7.73
C GLN A 767 -14.57 1.87 8.94
N THR A 768 -14.00 2.21 10.11
CA THR A 768 -14.46 1.69 11.39
C THR A 768 -14.36 2.72 12.51
N ASN A 769 -15.33 2.70 13.43
CA ASN A 769 -15.28 3.47 14.67
C ASN A 769 -14.77 2.69 15.90
N ASP A 770 -14.53 1.39 15.76
CA ASP A 770 -14.08 0.50 16.84
C ASP A 770 -12.79 -0.18 16.39
N ASN A 771 -11.65 0.21 16.97
CA ASN A 771 -10.35 -0.28 16.53
C ASN A 771 -10.12 -1.78 16.81
N SER A 772 -11.00 -2.45 17.55
CA SER A 772 -10.97 -3.91 17.72
C SER A 772 -11.60 -4.67 16.56
N LYS A 773 -12.29 -3.98 15.65
CA LYS A 773 -13.02 -4.56 14.52
C LYS A 773 -12.56 -3.93 13.21
N THR A 774 -12.73 -4.68 12.13
CA THR A 774 -12.52 -4.20 10.76
C THR A 774 -13.58 -4.81 9.86
N PRO A 775 -14.13 -4.05 8.89
CA PRO A 775 -14.85 -4.66 7.78
C PRO A 775 -13.91 -5.61 7.02
N ILE A 776 -14.44 -6.71 6.51
CA ILE A 776 -13.69 -7.70 5.73
C ILE A 776 -14.39 -7.89 4.39
N ILE A 777 -13.75 -7.51 3.28
CA ILE A 777 -14.30 -7.69 1.94
C ILE A 777 -13.68 -8.94 1.32
N LYS A 778 -14.54 -9.85 0.85
CA LYS A 778 -14.16 -11.12 0.22
C LYS A 778 -14.37 -11.13 -1.29
N SER A 779 -15.32 -10.34 -1.81
CA SER A 779 -15.50 -10.20 -3.25
C SER A 779 -16.21 -8.89 -3.58
N VAL A 780 -15.83 -8.31 -4.73
CA VAL A 780 -16.51 -7.18 -5.37
C VAL A 780 -17.02 -7.68 -6.71
N VAL A 781 -18.29 -7.42 -7.02
CA VAL A 781 -18.89 -7.74 -8.31
C VAL A 781 -19.48 -6.48 -8.92
N VAL A 782 -19.11 -6.19 -10.16
CA VAL A 782 -19.65 -5.08 -10.94
C VAL A 782 -20.53 -5.66 -12.04
N ASP A 783 -21.81 -5.32 -12.03
CA ASP A 783 -22.74 -5.79 -13.05
C ASP A 783 -22.72 -4.86 -14.25
N THR A 784 -22.30 -5.40 -15.39
CA THR A 784 -22.11 -4.62 -16.64
C THR A 784 -22.85 -5.26 -17.81
N ILE A 785 -23.31 -4.43 -18.75
CA ILE A 785 -23.82 -4.86 -20.05
C ILE A 785 -22.88 -4.33 -21.11
N SER A 786 -22.41 -5.21 -21.98
CA SER A 786 -21.69 -4.84 -23.20
C SER A 786 -22.52 -5.21 -24.41
N ARG A 787 -22.59 -4.30 -25.40
CA ARG A 787 -23.22 -4.58 -26.69
C ARG A 787 -22.27 -4.17 -27.79
N VAL A 788 -21.91 -5.12 -28.64
CA VAL A 788 -21.25 -4.83 -29.92
C VAL A 788 -22.27 -4.12 -30.81
N ASP A 789 -21.82 -3.16 -31.61
CA ASP A 789 -22.69 -2.48 -32.57
C ASP A 789 -23.39 -3.49 -33.50
N VAL A 790 -24.71 -3.32 -33.65
CA VAL A 790 -25.54 -4.22 -34.44
C VAL A 790 -25.35 -3.91 -35.92
N LYS A 791 -24.71 -4.83 -36.65
CA LYS A 791 -24.68 -4.82 -38.11
C LYS A 791 -25.94 -5.47 -38.67
N TYR A 792 -26.48 -4.90 -39.74
CA TYR A 792 -27.67 -5.42 -40.39
C TYR A 792 -27.33 -6.20 -41.66
N SER A 793 -28.11 -7.24 -41.93
CA SER A 793 -28.18 -7.89 -43.23
C SER A 793 -29.43 -7.43 -43.97
N TYR A 794 -29.28 -7.27 -45.27
CA TYR A 794 -30.33 -6.87 -46.19
C TYR A 794 -30.54 -8.02 -47.17
N ALA A 795 -31.75 -8.59 -47.17
CA ALA A 795 -32.14 -9.62 -48.12
C ALA A 795 -33.08 -8.98 -49.14
N MET A 796 -32.71 -9.04 -50.41
CA MET A 796 -33.38 -8.39 -51.53
C MET A 796 -33.73 -9.43 -52.59
N ALA A 797 -35.01 -9.67 -52.85
CA ALA A 797 -35.43 -10.46 -54.01
C ALA A 797 -35.44 -9.56 -55.24
N TYR A 798 -34.71 -9.93 -56.29
CA TYR A 798 -34.56 -9.13 -57.50
C TYR A 798 -34.70 -10.00 -58.75
N ARG A 799 -35.03 -9.35 -59.86
CA ARG A 799 -35.06 -9.96 -61.19
C ARG A 799 -33.94 -9.41 -62.08
N LEU A 800 -33.45 -10.26 -62.97
CA LEU A 800 -32.63 -9.89 -64.11
C LEU A 800 -33.32 -10.40 -65.37
N GLU A 801 -33.53 -9.53 -66.36
CA GLU A 801 -34.17 -9.87 -67.63
C GLU A 801 -33.49 -9.09 -68.75
N ASP A 802 -33.29 -9.73 -69.89
CA ASP A 802 -32.77 -9.05 -71.08
C ASP A 802 -33.77 -8.03 -71.62
N ASN A 803 -33.29 -6.80 -71.87
CA ASN A 803 -34.12 -5.64 -72.20
C ASN A 803 -35.20 -5.32 -71.12
N ASP A 804 -34.90 -5.54 -69.83
CA ASP A 804 -35.82 -5.19 -68.74
C ASP A 804 -36.23 -3.72 -68.84
N VAL A 805 -37.49 -3.45 -68.50
CA VAL A 805 -38.05 -2.11 -68.48
C VAL A 805 -37.95 -1.58 -67.06
N ASN A 806 -37.21 -0.49 -66.90
CA ASN A 806 -37.03 0.18 -65.62
C ASN A 806 -38.36 0.79 -65.12
N LEU A 807 -38.41 1.25 -63.87
CA LEU A 807 -39.63 1.82 -63.26
C LEU A 807 -40.11 3.12 -63.94
N ALA A 808 -39.27 3.75 -64.76
CA ALA A 808 -39.57 4.93 -65.56
C ALA A 808 -40.02 4.60 -67.00
N GLY A 809 -40.12 3.31 -67.36
CA GLY A 809 -40.60 2.85 -68.67
C GLY A 809 -39.53 2.76 -69.77
N GLU A 810 -38.25 2.89 -69.41
CA GLU A 810 -37.11 2.84 -70.35
C GLU A 810 -36.45 1.46 -70.33
N LYS A 811 -35.96 0.99 -71.48
CA LYS A 811 -35.23 -0.28 -71.58
C LYS A 811 -33.82 -0.16 -71.01
N ASP A 812 -33.39 -1.16 -70.25
CA ASP A 812 -32.03 -1.22 -69.74
C ASP A 812 -31.01 -1.43 -70.88
N THR A 813 -29.83 -0.87 -70.70
CA THR A 813 -28.74 -0.90 -71.68
C THR A 813 -27.72 -2.02 -71.45
N ILE A 814 -27.77 -2.69 -70.29
CA ILE A 814 -26.86 -3.77 -69.91
C ILE A 814 -27.64 -5.09 -69.92
N SER A 815 -27.07 -6.16 -70.50
CA SER A 815 -27.72 -7.49 -70.53
C SER A 815 -27.80 -8.13 -69.14
N ALA A 816 -28.64 -9.15 -69.00
CA ALA A 816 -28.76 -9.90 -67.75
C ALA A 816 -27.44 -10.60 -67.37
N GLU A 817 -26.73 -11.16 -68.36
CA GLU A 817 -25.43 -11.83 -68.17
C GLU A 817 -24.33 -10.87 -67.68
N GLU A 818 -24.22 -9.68 -68.28
CA GLU A 818 -23.22 -8.68 -67.89
C GLU A 818 -23.46 -8.15 -66.48
N LYS A 819 -24.73 -7.91 -66.08
CA LYS A 819 -25.07 -7.50 -64.71
C LYS A 819 -24.71 -8.57 -63.69
N GLN A 820 -24.99 -9.84 -64.01
CA GLN A 820 -24.67 -10.96 -63.13
C GLN A 820 -23.16 -11.12 -62.96
N ALA A 821 -22.38 -10.99 -64.05
CA ALA A 821 -20.92 -11.06 -63.99
C ALA A 821 -20.31 -9.99 -63.08
N ILE A 822 -20.86 -8.76 -63.09
CA ILE A 822 -20.41 -7.69 -62.18
C ILE A 822 -20.80 -7.98 -60.73
N LEU A 823 -22.01 -8.50 -60.47
CA LEU A 823 -22.42 -8.91 -59.12
C LEU A 823 -21.54 -10.04 -58.57
N ASP A 824 -21.18 -11.02 -59.40
CA ASP A 824 -20.30 -12.12 -59.02
C ASP A 824 -18.84 -11.65 -58.81
N GLU A 825 -18.36 -10.68 -59.62
CA GLU A 825 -17.07 -10.03 -59.41
C GLU A 825 -17.02 -9.30 -58.06
N TRP A 826 -18.04 -8.49 -57.76
CA TRP A 826 -18.14 -7.75 -56.51
C TRP A 826 -18.24 -8.67 -55.29
N ALA A 827 -18.98 -9.78 -55.39
CA ALA A 827 -19.07 -10.80 -54.35
C ALA A 827 -17.73 -11.53 -54.14
N THR A 828 -17.05 -11.93 -55.21
CA THR A 828 -15.78 -12.67 -55.15
C THR A 828 -14.63 -11.81 -54.60
N ARG A 829 -14.61 -10.52 -54.93
CA ARG A 829 -13.54 -9.59 -54.53
C ARG A 829 -13.80 -8.91 -53.19
N VAL A 830 -14.95 -9.14 -52.55
CA VAL A 830 -15.37 -8.48 -51.30
C VAL A 830 -15.29 -6.95 -51.45
N THR A 831 -15.90 -6.43 -52.51
CA THR A 831 -15.86 -4.99 -52.83
C THR A 831 -16.85 -4.23 -51.95
N PRO A 832 -16.46 -3.13 -51.27
CA PRO A 832 -17.42 -2.31 -50.52
C PRO A 832 -18.32 -1.54 -51.48
N LEU A 833 -19.64 -1.74 -51.37
CA LEU A 833 -20.63 -1.12 -52.25
C LEU A 833 -21.50 -0.11 -51.49
N VAL A 834 -21.80 1.02 -52.11
CA VAL A 834 -22.80 1.98 -51.61
C VAL A 834 -24.17 1.57 -52.15
N MET A 835 -25.05 1.16 -51.24
CA MET A 835 -26.45 0.87 -51.52
C MET A 835 -27.29 2.15 -51.39
N ARG A 836 -27.99 2.49 -52.47
CA ARG A 836 -29.06 3.49 -52.46
C ARG A 836 -30.42 2.83 -52.59
N CYS A 837 -31.42 3.35 -51.90
CA CYS A 837 -32.76 2.77 -51.88
C CYS A 837 -33.83 3.86 -51.87
N HIS A 838 -34.94 3.60 -52.56
CA HIS A 838 -36.11 4.49 -52.54
C HIS A 838 -36.75 4.65 -51.14
N LYS A 839 -36.36 3.84 -50.16
CA LYS A 839 -36.78 3.95 -48.76
C LYS A 839 -35.65 4.48 -47.89
N ARG A 840 -35.92 5.57 -47.16
CA ARG A 840 -34.96 6.27 -46.29
C ARG A 840 -34.26 5.39 -45.26
N GLN A 841 -34.93 4.35 -44.75
CA GLN A 841 -34.36 3.44 -43.74
C GLN A 841 -33.27 2.49 -44.29
N PHE A 842 -33.15 2.39 -45.62
CA PHE A 842 -32.26 1.48 -46.34
C PHE A 842 -31.29 2.23 -47.27
N ASP A 843 -31.37 3.57 -47.33
CA ASP A 843 -30.54 4.40 -48.21
C ASP A 843 -29.19 4.74 -47.59
N GLN A 844 -28.18 5.00 -48.43
CA GLN A 844 -26.79 5.37 -48.05
C GLN A 844 -26.11 4.36 -47.11
N LYS A 845 -26.25 3.07 -47.40
CA LYS A 845 -25.58 2.01 -46.61
C LYS A 845 -24.38 1.45 -47.35
N THR A 846 -23.26 1.32 -46.66
CA THR A 846 -22.09 0.60 -47.18
C THR A 846 -22.25 -0.89 -46.87
N ILE A 847 -22.23 -1.73 -47.90
CA ILE A 847 -22.53 -3.17 -47.80
C ILE A 847 -21.50 -4.01 -48.56
N TYR A 848 -21.36 -5.28 -48.13
CA TYR A 848 -20.81 -6.37 -48.94
C TYR A 848 -21.93 -7.27 -49.43
N ILE A 849 -21.73 -7.95 -50.55
CA ILE A 849 -22.69 -8.92 -51.09
C ILE A 849 -22.10 -10.32 -51.02
N ASP A 850 -22.94 -11.30 -50.67
CA ASP A 850 -22.57 -12.72 -50.69
C ASP A 850 -22.89 -13.35 -52.05
N PRO A 851 -22.13 -14.35 -52.52
CA PRO A 851 -22.43 -15.08 -53.77
C PRO A 851 -23.77 -15.82 -53.68
N GLN A 852 -24.56 -15.81 -54.75
CA GLN A 852 -25.95 -16.31 -54.75
C GLN A 852 -26.23 -17.42 -55.77
N PRO A 853 -27.14 -18.36 -55.48
CA PRO A 853 -27.70 -19.26 -56.49
C PRO A 853 -28.74 -18.56 -57.37
N LEU A 854 -28.73 -18.86 -58.67
CA LEU A 854 -29.67 -18.33 -59.68
C LEU A 854 -30.71 -19.40 -60.05
N THR A 855 -31.97 -18.98 -60.20
CA THR A 855 -33.04 -19.86 -60.71
C THR A 855 -33.59 -19.28 -62.02
N PRO A 856 -33.58 -20.04 -63.13
CA PRO A 856 -34.20 -19.60 -64.38
C PRO A 856 -35.73 -19.59 -64.24
N ASP A 857 -36.36 -18.52 -64.73
CA ASP A 857 -37.81 -18.25 -64.55
C ASP A 857 -38.58 -18.26 -65.90
N ALA A 858 -37.90 -18.50 -67.03
CA ALA A 858 -38.52 -18.55 -68.37
C ALA A 858 -37.87 -19.59 -69.30
N GLU A 859 -38.68 -20.19 -70.19
CA GLU A 859 -38.27 -21.28 -71.10
C GLU A 859 -37.66 -20.79 -72.43
N PHE A 860 -37.95 -19.54 -72.84
CA PHE A 860 -37.54 -18.98 -74.14
C PHE A 860 -36.85 -17.60 -74.07
N SER A 861 -36.49 -17.13 -72.87
CA SER A 861 -35.78 -15.85 -72.65
C SER A 861 -34.89 -15.93 -71.41
N GLU A 862 -33.75 -15.25 -71.41
CA GLU A 862 -32.87 -15.16 -70.23
C GLU A 862 -33.49 -14.24 -69.18
N ARG A 863 -34.25 -14.86 -68.27
CA ARG A 863 -34.85 -14.22 -67.11
C ARG A 863 -34.53 -15.02 -65.87
N TYR A 864 -33.90 -14.37 -64.91
CA TYR A 864 -33.51 -14.96 -63.63
C TYR A 864 -34.21 -14.22 -62.49
N THR A 865 -34.70 -14.99 -61.51
CA THR A 865 -35.08 -14.43 -60.21
C THR A 865 -34.12 -14.98 -59.16
N SER A 866 -33.62 -14.09 -58.29
CA SER A 866 -32.70 -14.48 -57.23
C SER A 866 -32.89 -13.59 -56.00
N ARG A 867 -32.28 -14.01 -54.89
CA ARG A 867 -32.33 -13.32 -53.62
C ARG A 867 -30.92 -12.91 -53.24
N LEU A 868 -30.60 -11.63 -53.34
CA LEU A 868 -29.34 -11.06 -52.92
C LEU A 868 -29.32 -10.90 -51.40
N THR A 869 -28.28 -11.43 -50.76
CA THR A 869 -27.98 -11.11 -49.35
C THR A 869 -26.79 -10.18 -49.29
N ALA A 870 -26.96 -9.07 -48.58
CA ALA A 870 -25.94 -8.07 -48.36
C ALA A 870 -25.75 -7.78 -46.86
N VAL A 871 -24.52 -7.50 -46.43
CA VAL A 871 -24.17 -7.27 -45.03
C VAL A 871 -23.54 -5.89 -44.84
N GLU A 872 -24.01 -5.12 -43.86
CA GLU A 872 -23.48 -3.79 -43.53
C GLU A 872 -22.05 -3.87 -43.00
N VAL A 873 -21.20 -2.95 -43.48
CA VAL A 873 -19.76 -2.88 -43.17
C VAL A 873 -19.47 -2.35 -41.77
#